data_AF-A0A1H2EEZ5-F1
#
_entry.id   AF-A0A1H2EEZ5-F1
#
_cell.length_a   1.000
_cell.length_b   1.000
_cell.length_c   1.000
_cell.angle_alpha   90.00
_cell.angle_beta   90.00
_cell.angle_gamma   90.00
#
_symmetry.space_group_name_H-M   'P 1'
#
loop_
_entity.id
_entity.type
_entity.pdbx_description
1 polymer ?
#
loop_
_entity_poly.entity_id
_entity_poly.type
_entity_poly.pdbx_seq_one_letter_code
_entity_poly.pdbx_strand_id
1 'polypeptide(L)'
;MHIYGSSEPDAELIILYGNCQTTFLASQLAATDSSPNGRTYACVLNHQIPGQMRVLPTAEQLGRCILYLEQYDSEEHLPVRDMLRQAIPMDCPRLIFPTFMMFCLWPFDCVETRMQQEPDFVWGRYPYGDAIGLEVAASGLQSERATRVYMQLSTERMPDLQQRLQCDIERIRRHDKACDVIIGDYVLDNFRRKHVFWTTGHVSSEAIGVLGKRLYQAALPILGGELSAGLARIEAELATFPGMGSVQVPIHPLVAQALELEYCSPGFRFNWYNNLWSFEEYLPRYLAYDRNWKVGGDCASVSNQTALAASTDIYQADMQLGAARYMCWMPGHVNVTAQEVTIEGWALSVWDQPSNLRFLLNGVDFDEIDWPMTSPDLLVPFGLIPNAGAARFRCKYRIRDGQSPYQNGFIRFNLTSQFGEHRHSYRNAWYIADPHLELPLPSPLLIEQSTGSDNPLHFRLGGATIVKRIEQLLLERFDRPLSSFSAILDWNCGAGRLTRYLAQFNTHVCGADMALENIQSCAQGIQKARFQLTSHNPPSPFANDSFDLVIGLAAMNRFDERLQDAWLAELQRIVIPGGLLLMSVNGRAQKALYRTTTDQLQAEQRHGIVPQGLPCDPEAADIANSLYANVMHSHDYVLSRWGGWFDVLDIIEAIAANQDLVILRRRH
;
A
#
# COMPACT_ATOMS: atom_id res chain seq x y z
N MET A 1 5.46 -18.83 -6.86
CA MET A 1 6.22 -18.33 -8.03
C MET A 1 6.26 -16.82 -7.94
N HIS A 2 7.43 -16.21 -8.08
CA HIS A 2 7.58 -14.75 -8.18
C HIS A 2 7.77 -14.38 -9.66
N ILE A 3 7.19 -13.27 -10.11
CA ILE A 3 7.22 -12.86 -11.52
C ILE A 3 7.84 -11.47 -11.61
N TYR A 4 8.75 -11.30 -12.57
CA TYR A 4 9.41 -10.03 -12.90
C TYR A 4 9.29 -9.76 -14.41
N GLY A 5 9.47 -8.50 -14.82
CA GLY A 5 9.37 -8.09 -16.22
C GLY A 5 7.91 -7.90 -16.68
N SER A 6 7.62 -8.30 -17.91
CA SER A 6 6.31 -8.14 -18.54
C SER A 6 5.22 -8.97 -17.83
N SER A 7 4.04 -8.35 -17.64
CA SER A 7 2.82 -9.01 -17.16
C SER A 7 1.88 -9.44 -18.28
N GLU A 8 2.28 -9.27 -19.54
CA GLU A 8 1.43 -9.62 -20.68
C GLU A 8 1.21 -11.13 -20.76
N PRO A 9 -0.04 -11.60 -20.95
CA PRO A 9 -0.36 -13.02 -20.95
C PRO A 9 0.42 -13.83 -21.97
N ASP A 10 0.82 -13.23 -23.10
CA ASP A 10 1.50 -13.88 -24.22
C ASP A 10 3.02 -13.64 -24.27
N ALA A 11 3.58 -12.95 -23.27
CA ALA A 11 5.03 -12.69 -23.23
C ALA A 11 5.84 -14.00 -23.21
N GLU A 12 7.05 -13.95 -23.80
CA GLU A 12 8.01 -15.04 -23.72
C GLU A 12 8.41 -15.28 -22.27
N LEU A 13 8.55 -16.55 -21.88
CA LEU A 13 8.80 -16.93 -20.49
C LEU A 13 10.25 -17.37 -20.30
N ILE A 14 10.90 -16.82 -19.28
CA ILE A 14 12.15 -17.33 -18.71
C ILE A 14 11.84 -17.90 -17.34
N ILE A 15 12.23 -19.14 -17.10
CA ILE A 15 12.05 -19.77 -15.79
C ILE A 15 13.38 -19.79 -15.05
N LEU A 16 13.38 -19.33 -13.80
CA LEU A 16 14.48 -19.48 -12.87
C LEU A 16 14.06 -20.44 -11.75
N TYR A 17 14.68 -21.61 -11.68
CA TYR A 17 14.46 -22.58 -10.61
C TYR A 17 15.61 -22.57 -9.61
N GLY A 18 15.31 -22.50 -8.32
CA GLY A 18 16.34 -22.60 -7.26
C GLY A 18 15.90 -22.06 -5.91
N ASN A 19 16.84 -21.70 -5.05
CA ASN A 19 16.58 -21.14 -3.72
C ASN A 19 16.29 -19.62 -3.78
N CYS A 20 16.30 -18.94 -2.63
CA CYS A 20 16.05 -17.51 -2.50
C CYS A 20 16.95 -16.61 -3.36
N GLN A 21 18.11 -17.08 -3.82
CA GLN A 21 19.01 -16.31 -4.71
C GLN A 21 18.35 -16.03 -6.07
N THR A 22 17.49 -16.95 -6.51
CA THR A 22 16.87 -16.88 -7.84
C THR A 22 15.87 -15.74 -8.00
N THR A 23 15.27 -15.25 -6.91
CA THR A 23 14.40 -14.06 -6.96
C THR A 23 15.19 -12.81 -7.32
N PHE A 24 16.37 -12.64 -6.72
CA PHE A 24 17.26 -11.51 -7.00
C PHE A 24 17.88 -11.60 -8.40
N LEU A 25 18.27 -12.80 -8.83
CA LEU A 25 18.78 -13.01 -10.19
C LEU A 25 17.69 -12.77 -11.24
N ALA A 26 16.43 -13.15 -10.96
CA ALA A 26 15.31 -12.90 -11.86
C ALA A 26 15.04 -11.40 -12.04
N SER A 27 15.11 -10.61 -10.96
CA SER A 27 15.00 -9.16 -10.99
C SER A 27 16.13 -8.54 -11.85
N GLN A 28 17.37 -8.96 -11.61
CA GLN A 28 18.55 -8.52 -12.38
C GLN A 28 18.43 -8.79 -13.87
N LEU A 29 18.01 -10.00 -14.26
CA LEU A 29 17.82 -10.33 -15.66
C LEU A 29 16.64 -9.57 -16.27
N ALA A 30 15.55 -9.39 -15.54
CA ALA A 30 14.39 -8.62 -16.01
C ALA A 30 14.75 -7.15 -16.29
N ALA A 31 15.60 -6.52 -15.47
CA ALA A 31 16.08 -5.16 -15.72
C ALA A 31 16.88 -5.05 -17.03
N THR A 32 17.56 -6.12 -17.44
CA THR A 32 18.30 -6.14 -18.71
C THR A 32 17.42 -6.33 -19.94
N ASP A 33 16.13 -6.63 -19.78
CA ASP A 33 15.28 -6.99 -20.90
C ASP A 33 15.14 -5.83 -21.91
N SER A 34 15.38 -6.16 -23.17
CA SER A 34 15.28 -5.24 -24.29
C SER A 34 14.39 -5.80 -25.40
N SER A 35 13.61 -6.85 -25.09
CA SER A 35 12.66 -7.43 -26.04
C SER A 35 11.57 -6.41 -26.38
N PRO A 36 11.20 -6.24 -27.67
CA PRO A 36 10.14 -5.32 -28.08
C PRO A 36 8.79 -5.58 -27.40
N ASN A 37 8.48 -6.85 -27.11
CA ASN A 37 7.22 -7.27 -26.49
C ASN A 37 7.34 -7.47 -24.97
N GLY A 38 8.53 -7.25 -24.41
CA GLY A 38 8.86 -7.60 -23.04
C GLY A 38 8.86 -9.11 -22.78
N ARG A 39 9.60 -9.54 -21.77
CA ARG A 39 9.63 -10.94 -21.31
C ARG A 39 9.26 -11.07 -19.86
N THR A 40 8.73 -12.24 -19.52
CA THR A 40 8.36 -12.61 -18.16
C THR A 40 9.46 -13.48 -17.56
N TYR A 41 9.95 -13.11 -16.38
CA TYR A 41 10.96 -13.87 -15.63
C TYR A 41 10.30 -14.47 -14.39
N ALA A 42 10.02 -15.77 -14.44
CA ALA A 42 9.31 -16.50 -13.40
C ALA A 42 10.29 -17.30 -12.51
N CYS A 43 10.35 -16.92 -11.25
CA CYS A 43 11.11 -17.62 -10.22
C CYS A 43 10.26 -18.70 -9.53
N VAL A 44 10.74 -19.94 -9.60
CA VAL A 44 10.15 -21.13 -8.97
C VAL A 44 11.07 -21.63 -7.86
N LEU A 45 10.67 -21.40 -6.60
CA LEU A 45 11.48 -21.75 -5.44
C LEU A 45 11.51 -23.27 -5.16
N ASN A 46 12.69 -23.80 -4.85
CA ASN A 46 12.91 -25.20 -4.49
C ASN A 46 12.39 -25.57 -3.09
N HIS A 47 12.17 -24.58 -2.23
CA HIS A 47 11.56 -24.72 -0.89
C HIS A 47 10.22 -23.97 -0.83
N GLN A 48 9.47 -24.15 0.25
CA GLN A 48 8.20 -23.47 0.48
C GLN A 48 8.39 -22.39 1.53
N ILE A 49 7.78 -21.23 1.33
CA ILE A 49 7.74 -20.16 2.31
C ILE A 49 6.63 -20.49 3.34
N PRO A 50 6.92 -20.49 4.66
CA PRO A 50 5.93 -20.74 5.70
C PRO A 50 4.70 -19.87 5.54
N GLY A 51 3.52 -20.48 5.66
CA GLY A 51 2.24 -19.79 5.52
C GLY A 51 1.85 -19.38 4.10
N GLN A 52 2.67 -19.68 3.08
CA GLN A 52 2.37 -19.38 1.68
C GLN A 52 2.14 -20.66 0.88
N MET A 53 1.09 -20.67 0.05
CA MET A 53 0.89 -21.75 -0.91
C MET A 53 1.94 -21.65 -2.03
N ARG A 54 2.56 -22.79 -2.36
CA ARG A 54 3.49 -22.89 -3.49
C ARG A 54 2.71 -22.78 -4.79
N VAL A 55 2.84 -21.65 -5.46
CA VAL A 55 2.32 -21.44 -6.82
C VAL A 55 3.37 -21.91 -7.84
N LEU A 56 2.97 -22.80 -8.75
CA LEU A 56 3.77 -23.33 -9.86
C LEU A 56 3.24 -22.79 -11.20
N PRO A 57 4.08 -22.68 -12.25
CA PRO A 57 3.62 -22.26 -13.56
C PRO A 57 2.62 -23.27 -14.16
N THR A 58 1.64 -22.81 -14.92
CA THR A 58 0.67 -23.67 -15.63
C THR A 58 1.32 -24.33 -16.84
N ALA A 59 0.74 -25.43 -17.34
CA ALA A 59 1.25 -26.10 -18.55
C ALA A 59 1.31 -25.15 -19.76
N GLU A 60 0.35 -24.24 -19.88
CA GLU A 60 0.31 -23.21 -20.93
C GLU A 60 1.46 -22.19 -20.78
N GLN A 61 1.78 -21.78 -19.55
CA GLN A 61 2.94 -20.92 -19.29
C GLN A 61 4.24 -21.66 -19.61
N LEU A 62 4.37 -22.90 -19.16
CA LEU A 62 5.55 -23.74 -19.41
C LEU A 62 5.79 -23.95 -20.90
N GLY A 63 4.72 -24.12 -21.70
CA GLY A 63 4.81 -24.27 -23.15
C GLY A 63 5.40 -23.06 -23.91
N ARG A 64 5.52 -21.90 -23.26
CA ARG A 64 6.13 -20.67 -23.81
C ARG A 64 7.51 -20.37 -23.23
N CYS A 65 8.08 -21.30 -22.47
CA CYS A 65 9.41 -21.14 -21.90
C CYS A 65 10.47 -21.14 -23.02
N ILE A 66 11.19 -20.04 -23.15
CA ILE A 66 12.27 -19.87 -24.14
C ILE A 66 13.67 -20.01 -23.55
N LEU A 67 13.78 -20.01 -22.22
CA LEU A 67 15.03 -20.24 -21.49
C LEU A 67 14.74 -20.76 -20.10
N TYR A 68 15.37 -21.89 -19.74
CA TYR A 68 15.32 -22.45 -18.40
C TYR A 68 16.66 -22.25 -17.68
N LEU A 69 16.66 -21.42 -16.64
CA LEU A 69 17.79 -21.19 -15.75
C LEU A 69 17.60 -22.06 -14.51
N GLU A 70 18.55 -22.96 -14.27
CA GLU A 70 18.47 -23.94 -13.20
C GLU A 70 19.62 -23.74 -12.21
N GLN A 71 19.30 -23.47 -10.95
CA GLN A 71 20.30 -23.50 -9.90
C GLN A 71 20.67 -24.95 -9.62
N TYR A 72 21.98 -25.24 -9.64
CA TYR A 72 22.50 -26.56 -9.38
C TYR A 72 22.16 -27.05 -7.98
N ASP A 73 21.81 -28.33 -7.90
CA ASP A 73 21.57 -29.07 -6.68
C ASP A 73 22.14 -30.49 -6.88
N SER A 74 22.80 -31.03 -5.84
CA SER A 74 23.41 -32.36 -5.89
C SER A 74 22.39 -33.50 -5.79
N GLU A 75 21.17 -33.22 -5.35
CA GLU A 75 20.09 -34.21 -5.28
C GLU A 75 19.64 -34.66 -6.67
N GLU A 76 19.55 -35.98 -6.88
CA GLU A 76 19.19 -36.58 -8.17
C GLU A 76 17.70 -36.39 -8.52
N HIS A 77 16.82 -36.42 -7.51
CA HIS A 77 15.37 -36.33 -7.69
C HIS A 77 14.78 -35.20 -6.87
N LEU A 78 14.33 -34.16 -7.58
CA LEU A 78 13.69 -32.99 -6.99
C LEU A 78 12.33 -32.81 -7.68
N PRO A 79 11.21 -33.15 -7.01
CA PRO A 79 9.89 -33.26 -7.67
C PRO A 79 9.48 -32.05 -8.50
N VAL A 80 9.77 -30.83 -8.02
CA VAL A 80 9.45 -29.59 -8.75
C VAL A 80 10.38 -29.40 -9.95
N ARG A 81 11.69 -29.64 -9.79
CA ARG A 81 12.65 -29.56 -10.89
C ARG A 81 12.31 -30.55 -11.99
N ASP A 82 12.04 -31.79 -11.61
CA ASP A 82 11.77 -32.87 -12.53
C ASP A 82 10.45 -32.61 -13.29
N MET A 83 9.43 -32.08 -12.61
CA MET A 83 8.21 -31.60 -13.23
C MET A 83 8.48 -30.48 -14.24
N LEU A 84 9.23 -29.44 -13.86
CA LEU A 84 9.54 -28.33 -14.77
C LEU A 84 10.29 -28.83 -16.01
N ARG A 85 11.31 -29.66 -15.85
CA ARG A 85 12.08 -30.27 -16.94
C ARG A 85 11.22 -31.08 -17.90
N GLN A 86 10.20 -31.78 -17.40
CA GLN A 86 9.29 -32.57 -18.22
C GLN A 86 8.25 -31.73 -18.96
N ALA A 87 7.90 -30.56 -18.43
CA ALA A 87 6.78 -29.75 -18.90
C ALA A 87 7.19 -28.54 -19.77
N ILE A 88 8.45 -28.12 -19.74
CA ILE A 88 8.98 -27.13 -20.70
C ILE A 88 9.21 -27.77 -22.09
N PRO A 89 9.24 -26.97 -23.18
CA PRO A 89 9.54 -27.46 -24.52
C PRO A 89 10.87 -28.22 -24.58
N MET A 90 10.93 -29.32 -25.35
CA MET A 90 12.12 -30.18 -25.42
C MET A 90 13.35 -29.46 -26.00
N ASP A 91 13.15 -28.46 -26.84
CA ASP A 91 14.17 -27.63 -27.46
C ASP A 91 14.51 -26.36 -26.66
N CYS A 92 13.86 -26.15 -25.51
CA CYS A 92 14.13 -25.02 -24.62
C CYS A 92 15.59 -25.08 -24.10
N PRO A 93 16.43 -24.08 -24.40
CA PRO A 93 17.79 -24.01 -23.87
C PRO A 93 17.80 -23.99 -22.34
N ARG A 94 18.80 -24.64 -21.75
CA ARG A 94 19.01 -24.67 -20.30
C ARG A 94 20.40 -24.15 -19.95
N LEU A 95 20.47 -23.27 -18.93
CA LEU A 95 21.72 -22.86 -18.30
C LEU A 95 21.70 -23.21 -16.82
N ILE A 96 22.78 -23.81 -16.34
CA ILE A 96 22.96 -24.25 -14.96
C ILE A 96 23.92 -23.28 -14.26
N PHE A 97 23.56 -22.82 -13.06
CA PHE A 97 24.40 -21.92 -12.26
C PHE A 97 24.50 -22.40 -10.80
N PRO A 98 25.60 -22.13 -10.10
CA PRO A 98 25.87 -22.71 -8.79
C PRO A 98 25.03 -22.07 -7.68
N THR A 99 24.84 -22.82 -6.60
CA THR A 99 24.34 -22.25 -5.34
C THR A 99 25.44 -21.46 -4.63
N PHE A 100 25.12 -20.25 -4.22
CA PHE A 100 26.03 -19.37 -3.49
C PHE A 100 25.93 -19.66 -1.97
N MET A 101 26.71 -20.63 -1.45
CA MET A 101 26.62 -21.03 -0.02
C MET A 101 27.98 -21.20 0.65
N MET A 102 28.07 -20.97 1.96
CA MET A 102 29.24 -21.23 2.81
C MET A 102 28.77 -21.65 4.21
N PHE A 103 29.22 -22.79 4.71
CA PHE A 103 28.77 -23.37 5.98
C PHE A 103 29.79 -23.20 7.11
N CYS A 104 31.09 -23.13 6.79
CA CYS A 104 32.15 -23.08 7.79
C CYS A 104 32.12 -21.83 8.68
N LEU A 105 31.42 -20.76 8.28
CA LEU A 105 31.28 -19.51 9.05
C LEU A 105 30.38 -19.66 10.29
N TRP A 106 29.48 -20.65 10.30
CA TRP A 106 28.56 -20.91 11.41
C TRP A 106 28.60 -22.41 11.76
N PRO A 107 29.66 -22.91 12.43
CA PRO A 107 29.88 -24.34 12.64
C PRO A 107 28.84 -25.04 13.53
N PHE A 108 28.07 -24.26 14.29
CA PHE A 108 27.00 -24.72 15.19
C PHE A 108 25.60 -24.49 14.62
N ASP A 109 25.48 -24.08 13.34
CA ASP A 109 24.20 -23.88 12.67
C ASP A 109 23.30 -25.12 12.78
N CYS A 110 22.05 -24.90 13.16
CA CYS A 110 21.04 -25.92 13.31
C CYS A 110 19.62 -25.32 13.22
N VAL A 111 18.61 -26.18 13.33
CA VAL A 111 17.20 -25.74 13.35
C VAL A 111 16.91 -25.03 14.68
N GLU A 112 16.38 -23.80 14.60
CA GLU A 112 15.87 -23.09 15.79
C GLU A 112 14.56 -23.72 16.26
N THR A 113 14.59 -24.41 17.41
CA THR A 113 13.43 -25.13 17.96
C THR A 113 12.48 -24.26 18.78
N ARG A 114 12.90 -23.04 19.17
CA ARG A 114 12.10 -22.10 19.96
C ARG A 114 11.26 -21.15 19.10
N MET A 115 11.31 -21.34 17.77
CA MET A 115 10.61 -20.51 16.79
C MET A 115 9.11 -20.42 17.10
N GLN A 116 8.59 -19.19 17.08
CA GLN A 116 7.17 -18.90 17.21
C GLN A 116 6.73 -18.08 16.00
N GLN A 117 5.53 -18.33 15.51
CA GLN A 117 4.97 -17.54 14.41
C GLN A 117 4.68 -16.11 14.89
N GLU A 118 5.26 -15.15 14.20
CA GLU A 118 4.99 -13.72 14.38
C GLU A 118 4.74 -13.11 12.99
N PRO A 119 3.70 -12.27 12.80
CA PRO A 119 3.36 -11.71 11.49
C PRO A 119 4.52 -11.01 10.78
N ASP A 120 5.34 -10.26 11.53
CA ASP A 120 6.47 -9.50 11.01
C ASP A 120 7.76 -10.33 10.83
N PHE A 121 7.76 -11.59 11.27
CA PHE A 121 8.92 -12.48 11.26
C PHE A 121 8.51 -13.87 10.76
N VAL A 122 8.28 -14.00 9.46
CA VAL A 122 7.80 -15.24 8.80
C VAL A 122 8.65 -16.48 9.11
N TRP A 123 9.95 -16.28 9.34
CA TRP A 123 10.91 -17.33 9.71
C TRP A 123 11.28 -17.34 11.20
N GLY A 124 10.57 -16.55 12.03
CA GLY A 124 10.89 -16.30 13.43
C GLY A 124 11.90 -15.16 13.62
N ARG A 125 11.99 -14.63 14.85
CA ARG A 125 12.93 -13.55 15.21
C ARG A 125 14.39 -13.98 15.18
N TYR A 126 14.63 -15.26 15.42
CA TYR A 126 15.94 -15.91 15.36
C TYR A 126 15.85 -17.12 14.42
N PRO A 127 15.82 -16.91 13.09
CA PRO A 127 15.57 -17.99 12.13
C PRO A 127 16.73 -18.99 12.01
N TYR A 128 17.90 -18.64 12.52
CA TYR A 128 19.12 -19.45 12.49
C TYR A 128 19.44 -19.94 13.92
N GLY A 129 19.40 -21.26 14.11
CA GLY A 129 19.71 -21.88 15.39
C GLY A 129 21.21 -22.11 15.56
N ASP A 130 21.66 -22.05 16.81
CA ASP A 130 23.01 -22.41 17.26
C ASP A 130 22.88 -23.53 18.29
N ALA A 131 23.47 -24.69 18.00
CA ALA A 131 23.33 -25.89 18.82
C ALA A 131 23.83 -25.71 20.25
N ILE A 132 24.94 -25.00 20.44
CA ILE A 132 25.48 -24.69 21.78
C ILE A 132 24.57 -23.70 22.49
N GLY A 133 24.10 -22.68 21.78
CA GLY A 133 23.21 -21.68 22.36
C GLY A 133 21.84 -22.25 22.75
N LEU A 134 21.31 -23.23 22.00
CA LEU A 134 20.10 -23.95 22.37
C LEU A 134 20.30 -24.80 23.63
N GLU A 135 21.43 -25.50 23.75
CA GLU A 135 21.79 -26.25 24.96
C GLU A 135 21.89 -25.33 26.19
N VAL A 136 22.56 -24.18 26.03
CA VAL A 136 22.67 -23.18 27.10
C VAL A 136 21.30 -22.60 27.46
N ALA A 137 20.47 -22.25 26.48
CA ALA A 137 19.12 -21.75 26.73
C ALA A 137 18.25 -22.77 27.49
N ALA A 138 18.35 -24.06 27.14
CA ALA A 138 17.61 -25.15 27.79
C ALA A 138 18.01 -25.37 29.26
N SER A 139 19.24 -25.00 29.64
CA SER A 139 19.71 -25.10 31.03
C SER A 139 19.06 -24.10 32.00
N GLY A 140 18.34 -23.09 31.47
CA GLY A 140 17.68 -22.05 32.26
C GLY A 140 18.62 -20.94 32.77
N LEU A 141 19.91 -20.98 32.42
CA LEU A 141 20.85 -19.91 32.74
C LEU A 141 20.46 -18.60 32.04
N GLN A 142 20.66 -17.47 32.72
CA GLN A 142 20.28 -16.14 32.22
C GLN A 142 21.47 -15.17 32.24
N SER A 143 21.34 -14.09 31.48
CA SER A 143 22.25 -12.92 31.48
C SER A 143 23.72 -13.30 31.25
N GLU A 144 24.65 -12.60 31.89
CA GLU A 144 26.09 -12.77 31.72
C GLU A 144 26.60 -14.20 31.98
N ARG A 145 25.92 -14.95 32.87
CA ARG A 145 26.28 -16.35 33.16
C ARG A 145 26.00 -17.27 31.98
N ALA A 146 24.89 -17.06 31.27
CA ALA A 146 24.58 -17.83 30.05
C ALA A 146 25.62 -17.56 28.97
N THR A 147 25.97 -16.29 28.73
CA THR A 147 27.02 -15.89 27.78
C THR A 147 28.38 -16.52 28.11
N ARG A 148 28.78 -16.52 29.39
CA ARG A 148 30.05 -17.12 29.83
C ARG A 148 30.10 -18.63 29.56
N VAL A 149 29.03 -19.34 29.88
CA VAL A 149 28.92 -20.79 29.64
C VAL A 149 28.90 -21.09 28.14
N TYR A 150 28.18 -20.30 27.34
CA TYR A 150 28.23 -20.42 25.88
C TYR A 150 29.66 -20.28 25.35
N MET A 151 30.40 -19.24 25.76
CA MET A 151 31.77 -19.03 25.29
C MET A 151 32.72 -20.16 25.69
N GLN A 152 32.53 -20.74 26.88
CA GLN A 152 33.29 -21.91 27.31
C GLN A 152 32.97 -23.13 26.45
N LEU A 153 31.69 -23.51 26.33
CA LEU A 153 31.28 -24.71 25.60
C LEU A 153 31.58 -24.62 24.10
N SER A 154 31.36 -23.47 23.48
CA SER A 154 31.70 -23.24 22.07
C SER A 154 33.20 -23.33 21.82
N THR A 155 34.04 -22.86 22.75
CA THR A 155 35.50 -23.01 22.67
C THR A 155 35.92 -24.48 22.79
N GLU A 156 35.40 -25.19 23.79
CA GLU A 156 35.72 -26.62 24.03
C GLU A 156 35.29 -27.53 22.88
N ARG A 157 34.18 -27.19 22.21
CA ARG A 157 33.55 -28.01 21.17
C ARG A 157 33.72 -27.46 19.76
N MET A 158 34.55 -26.42 19.58
CA MET A 158 34.82 -25.85 18.26
C MET A 158 35.40 -26.93 17.34
N PRO A 159 34.79 -27.20 16.17
CA PRO A 159 35.32 -28.18 15.24
C PRO A 159 36.60 -27.66 14.55
N ASP A 160 37.29 -28.53 13.82
CA ASP A 160 38.39 -28.10 12.95
C ASP A 160 37.86 -27.21 11.82
N LEU A 161 38.08 -25.91 11.95
CA LEU A 161 37.58 -24.90 11.02
C LEU A 161 38.33 -24.90 9.69
N GLN A 162 39.59 -25.30 9.67
CA GLN A 162 40.35 -25.43 8.43
C GLN A 162 39.86 -26.64 7.61
N GLN A 163 39.58 -27.74 8.30
CA GLN A 163 38.94 -28.90 7.66
C GLN A 163 37.56 -28.54 7.10
N ARG A 164 36.73 -27.82 7.86
CA ARG A 164 35.40 -27.38 7.39
C ARG A 164 35.48 -26.43 6.20
N LEU A 165 36.41 -25.47 6.23
CA LEU A 165 36.67 -24.60 5.09
C LEU A 165 37.07 -25.42 3.86
N GLN A 166 37.94 -26.41 4.00
CA GLN A 166 38.35 -27.27 2.90
C GLN A 166 37.15 -28.03 2.29
N CYS A 167 36.24 -28.54 3.11
CA CYS A 167 35.00 -29.15 2.63
C CYS A 167 34.13 -28.16 1.81
N ASP A 168 34.02 -26.90 2.25
CA ASP A 168 33.30 -25.87 1.50
C ASP A 168 33.99 -25.53 0.18
N ILE A 169 35.32 -25.39 0.15
CA ILE A 169 36.10 -25.15 -1.07
C ILE A 169 35.88 -26.28 -2.08
N GLU A 170 35.94 -27.53 -1.64
CA GLU A 170 35.72 -28.69 -2.49
C GLU A 170 34.29 -28.75 -3.02
N ARG A 171 33.31 -28.40 -2.20
CA ARG A 171 31.91 -28.30 -2.61
C ARG A 171 31.71 -27.22 -3.66
N ILE A 172 32.23 -26.01 -3.43
CA ILE A 172 32.15 -24.88 -4.37
C ILE A 172 32.76 -25.27 -5.71
N ARG A 173 33.97 -25.85 -5.72
CA ARG A 173 34.64 -26.30 -6.95
C ARG A 173 33.85 -27.40 -7.68
N ARG A 174 33.25 -28.33 -6.93
CA ARG A 174 32.40 -29.39 -7.51
C ARG A 174 31.15 -28.80 -8.16
N HIS A 175 30.52 -27.81 -7.53
CA HIS A 175 29.35 -27.12 -8.07
C HIS A 175 29.71 -26.34 -9.33
N ASP A 176 30.77 -25.53 -9.31
CA ASP A 176 31.26 -24.79 -10.47
C ASP A 176 31.53 -25.73 -11.66
N LYS A 177 32.14 -26.89 -11.42
CA LYS A 177 32.40 -27.89 -12.48
C LYS A 177 31.12 -28.45 -13.13
N ALA A 178 30.00 -28.43 -12.42
CA ALA A 178 28.71 -28.93 -12.89
C ALA A 178 27.81 -27.82 -13.48
N CYS A 179 28.29 -26.58 -13.55
CA CYS A 179 27.53 -25.42 -13.99
C CYS A 179 28.10 -24.79 -15.26
N ASP A 180 27.24 -24.11 -16.02
CA ASP A 180 27.62 -23.33 -17.20
C ASP A 180 28.18 -21.94 -16.80
N VAL A 181 27.75 -21.45 -15.64
CA VAL A 181 28.27 -20.23 -15.00
C VAL A 181 28.99 -20.64 -13.72
N ILE A 182 30.11 -19.99 -13.39
CA ILE A 182 30.86 -20.26 -12.16
C ILE A 182 30.85 -19.05 -11.23
N ILE A 183 31.08 -19.27 -9.94
CA ILE A 183 31.22 -18.18 -8.95
C ILE A 183 32.31 -18.43 -7.91
N GLY A 184 32.85 -19.64 -7.84
CA GLY A 184 33.79 -20.04 -6.79
C GLY A 184 35.09 -19.25 -6.81
N ASP A 185 35.59 -18.83 -7.96
CA ASP A 185 36.75 -17.93 -8.07
C ASP A 185 36.54 -16.63 -7.28
N TYR A 186 35.42 -15.94 -7.50
CA TYR A 186 35.06 -14.73 -6.77
C TYR A 186 34.94 -15.00 -5.27
N VAL A 187 34.28 -16.10 -4.89
CA VAL A 187 34.14 -16.47 -3.48
C VAL A 187 35.50 -16.66 -2.82
N LEU A 188 36.35 -17.51 -3.39
CA LEU A 188 37.66 -17.85 -2.82
C LEU A 188 38.59 -16.65 -2.73
N ASP A 189 38.50 -15.72 -3.68
CA ASP A 189 39.30 -14.50 -3.68
C ASP A 189 38.79 -13.46 -2.66
N ASN A 190 37.49 -13.44 -2.33
CA ASN A 190 36.90 -12.31 -1.60
C ASN A 190 36.41 -12.64 -0.19
N PHE A 191 36.08 -13.90 0.13
CA PHE A 191 35.37 -14.21 1.38
C PHE A 191 36.15 -13.87 2.65
N ARG A 192 37.49 -13.79 2.60
CA ARG A 192 38.31 -13.34 3.74
C ARG A 192 38.36 -11.82 3.87
N ARG A 193 38.29 -11.11 2.74
CA ARG A 193 38.50 -9.66 2.65
C ARG A 193 37.20 -8.87 2.74
N LYS A 194 36.08 -9.49 2.36
CA LYS A 194 34.76 -8.87 2.26
C LYS A 194 33.72 -9.70 2.99
N HIS A 195 32.74 -9.02 3.57
CA HIS A 195 31.56 -9.65 4.17
C HIS A 195 30.60 -10.16 3.08
N VAL A 196 31.03 -11.22 2.38
CA VAL A 196 30.31 -11.82 1.25
C VAL A 196 29.04 -12.53 1.69
N PHE A 197 29.11 -13.31 2.78
CA PHE A 197 28.01 -14.14 3.29
C PHE A 197 27.39 -13.49 4.51
N TRP A 198 26.07 -13.33 4.48
CA TRP A 198 25.28 -12.84 5.61
C TRP A 198 24.63 -13.98 6.39
N THR A 199 24.34 -15.08 5.69
CA THR A 199 23.88 -16.34 6.27
C THR A 199 24.54 -17.46 5.46
N THR A 200 24.23 -18.73 5.73
CA THR A 200 24.78 -19.85 4.95
C THR A 200 24.49 -19.76 3.45
N GLY A 201 23.42 -19.06 3.03
CA GLY A 201 23.03 -18.89 1.63
C GLY A 201 22.58 -17.50 1.18
N HIS A 202 22.47 -16.53 2.09
CA HIS A 202 22.24 -15.12 1.72
C HIS A 202 23.57 -14.37 1.65
N VAL A 203 23.75 -13.58 0.60
CA VAL A 203 25.01 -12.89 0.30
C VAL A 203 24.81 -11.38 0.09
N SER A 204 25.92 -10.65 0.09
CA SER A 204 25.93 -9.21 -0.17
C SER A 204 25.42 -8.87 -1.58
N SER A 205 24.97 -7.61 -1.76
CA SER A 205 24.54 -7.10 -3.07
C SER A 205 25.63 -7.23 -4.13
N GLU A 206 26.88 -6.91 -3.77
CA GLU A 206 28.04 -7.08 -4.65
C GLU A 206 28.17 -8.54 -5.11
N ALA A 207 28.11 -9.49 -4.18
CA ALA A 207 28.31 -10.91 -4.47
C ALA A 207 27.23 -11.47 -5.40
N ILE A 208 25.95 -11.23 -5.10
CA ILE A 208 24.86 -11.70 -5.98
C ILE A 208 24.89 -10.98 -7.33
N GLY A 209 25.33 -9.73 -7.37
CA GLY A 209 25.53 -8.96 -8.59
C GLY A 209 26.60 -9.54 -9.51
N VAL A 210 27.71 -10.07 -8.97
CA VAL A 210 28.72 -10.77 -9.77
C VAL A 210 28.11 -12.00 -10.46
N LEU A 211 27.32 -12.80 -9.72
CA LEU A 211 26.64 -13.95 -10.30
C LEU A 211 25.61 -13.53 -11.35
N GLY A 212 24.81 -12.49 -11.10
CA GLY A 212 23.83 -11.98 -12.06
C GLY A 212 24.45 -11.45 -13.35
N LYS A 213 25.56 -10.72 -13.27
CA LYS A 213 26.31 -10.27 -14.46
C LYS A 213 26.84 -11.44 -15.29
N ARG A 214 27.39 -12.48 -14.65
CA ARG A 214 27.88 -13.69 -15.34
C ARG A 214 26.73 -14.50 -15.95
N LEU A 215 25.60 -14.60 -15.24
CA LEU A 215 24.41 -15.27 -15.73
C LEU A 215 23.78 -14.52 -16.91
N TYR A 216 23.74 -13.20 -16.87
CA TYR A 216 23.32 -12.36 -17.99
C TYR A 216 24.23 -12.57 -19.22
N GLN A 217 25.55 -12.54 -19.03
CA GLN A 217 26.52 -12.83 -20.08
C GLN A 217 26.29 -14.19 -20.74
N ALA A 218 26.01 -15.23 -19.94
CA ALA A 218 25.72 -16.57 -20.45
C ALA A 218 24.36 -16.67 -21.15
N ALA A 219 23.36 -15.91 -20.71
CA ALA A 219 22.02 -15.88 -21.31
C ALA A 219 21.95 -15.00 -22.58
N LEU A 220 22.87 -14.05 -22.75
CA LEU A 220 22.87 -13.07 -23.84
C LEU A 220 22.79 -13.69 -25.25
N PRO A 221 23.51 -14.78 -25.58
CA PRO A 221 23.38 -15.42 -26.90
C PRO A 221 21.99 -16.00 -27.18
N ILE A 222 21.20 -16.27 -26.15
CA ILE A 222 19.86 -16.87 -26.24
C ILE A 222 18.80 -15.76 -26.28
N LEU A 223 18.91 -14.78 -25.38
CA LEU A 223 17.91 -13.72 -25.21
C LEU A 223 18.13 -12.51 -26.10
N GLY A 224 19.34 -12.34 -26.66
CA GLY A 224 19.74 -11.13 -27.37
C GLY A 224 19.85 -9.91 -26.47
N GLY A 225 20.22 -8.77 -27.05
CA GLY A 225 20.46 -7.51 -26.34
C GLY A 225 21.90 -7.01 -26.54
N GLU A 226 22.29 -6.01 -25.75
CA GLU A 226 23.63 -5.41 -25.80
C GLU A 226 24.30 -5.55 -24.44
N LEU A 227 25.50 -6.14 -24.43
CA LEU A 227 26.20 -6.52 -23.22
C LEU A 227 26.48 -5.32 -22.30
N SER A 228 26.98 -4.21 -22.84
CA SER A 228 27.36 -3.05 -22.03
C SER A 228 26.15 -2.38 -21.38
N ALA A 229 25.04 -2.25 -22.12
CA ALA A 229 23.78 -1.70 -21.65
C ALA A 229 23.15 -2.60 -20.58
N GLY A 230 23.12 -3.92 -20.78
CA GLY A 230 22.60 -4.84 -19.78
C GLY A 230 23.42 -4.84 -18.49
N LEU A 231 24.75 -4.84 -18.58
CA LEU A 231 25.60 -4.72 -17.40
C LEU A 231 25.38 -3.40 -16.64
N ALA A 232 25.23 -2.28 -17.36
CA ALA A 232 24.93 -0.99 -16.76
C ALA A 232 23.55 -0.97 -16.06
N ARG A 233 22.55 -1.66 -16.61
CA ARG A 233 21.23 -1.80 -15.96
C ARG A 233 21.29 -2.66 -14.71
N ILE A 234 22.05 -3.76 -14.73
CA ILE A 234 22.31 -4.56 -13.53
C ILE A 234 23.01 -3.70 -12.47
N GLU A 235 23.99 -2.89 -12.85
CA GLU A 235 24.65 -1.96 -11.92
C GLU A 235 23.69 -0.91 -11.33
N ALA A 236 22.81 -0.35 -12.16
CA ALA A 236 21.80 0.61 -11.70
C ALA A 236 20.80 -0.04 -10.73
N GLU A 237 20.39 -1.28 -10.98
CA GLU A 237 19.54 -2.02 -10.05
C GLU A 237 20.29 -2.33 -8.75
N LEU A 238 21.53 -2.82 -8.83
CA LEU A 238 22.36 -3.12 -7.67
C LEU A 238 22.63 -1.87 -6.81
N ALA A 239 22.69 -0.69 -7.40
CA ALA A 239 22.85 0.58 -6.67
C ALA A 239 21.66 0.91 -5.76
N THR A 240 20.47 0.35 -6.04
CA THR A 240 19.27 0.51 -5.20
C THR A 240 19.03 -0.70 -4.29
N PHE A 241 19.90 -1.71 -4.36
CA PHE A 241 19.75 -2.99 -3.67
C PHE A 241 20.72 -3.15 -2.49
N PRO A 242 20.24 -3.20 -1.22
CA PRO A 242 21.12 -3.27 -0.06
C PRO A 242 21.78 -4.64 0.16
N GLY A 243 21.29 -5.71 -0.48
CA GLY A 243 21.77 -7.10 -0.37
C GLY A 243 20.65 -8.08 0.06
N MET A 244 20.97 -9.37 0.21
CA MET A 244 19.96 -10.42 0.40
C MET A 244 19.37 -10.47 1.82
N GLY A 245 18.29 -9.72 2.03
CA GLY A 245 17.47 -9.76 3.24
C GLY A 245 17.95 -8.81 4.35
N SER A 246 17.37 -8.93 5.53
CA SER A 246 17.60 -8.01 6.65
C SER A 246 18.48 -8.58 7.77
N VAL A 247 19.06 -9.77 7.56
CA VAL A 247 19.76 -10.54 8.59
C VAL A 247 21.16 -10.89 8.14
N GLN A 248 22.13 -10.54 8.98
CA GLN A 248 23.52 -10.95 8.96
C GLN A 248 23.77 -11.71 10.27
N VAL A 249 23.98 -13.02 10.20
CA VAL A 249 24.22 -13.85 11.38
C VAL A 249 25.61 -13.54 11.93
N PRO A 250 25.74 -13.10 13.19
CA PRO A 250 27.04 -12.79 13.74
C PRO A 250 28.00 -13.97 13.69
N ILE A 251 29.23 -13.71 13.24
CA ILE A 251 30.28 -14.72 13.14
C ILE A 251 30.99 -14.81 14.50
N HIS A 252 31.16 -16.04 15.00
CA HIS A 252 31.84 -16.29 16.26
C HIS A 252 33.31 -15.78 16.20
N PRO A 253 33.83 -15.08 17.23
CA PRO A 253 35.19 -14.51 17.19
C PRO A 253 36.30 -15.52 16.89
N LEU A 254 36.24 -16.72 17.50
CA LEU A 254 37.19 -17.80 17.19
C LEU A 254 37.09 -18.29 15.73
N VAL A 255 35.91 -18.21 15.10
CA VAL A 255 35.74 -18.56 13.69
C VAL A 255 36.36 -17.50 12.80
N ALA A 256 36.08 -16.22 13.08
CA ALA A 256 36.68 -15.10 12.37
C ALA A 256 38.22 -15.12 12.44
N GLN A 257 38.77 -15.42 13.62
CA GLN A 257 40.21 -15.55 13.83
C GLN A 257 40.79 -16.75 13.07
N ALA A 258 40.20 -17.93 13.24
CA ALA A 258 40.74 -19.17 12.66
C ALA A 258 40.66 -19.19 11.13
N LEU A 259 39.67 -18.52 10.54
CA LEU A 259 39.50 -18.43 9.08
C LEU A 259 40.15 -17.19 8.45
N GLU A 260 40.77 -16.34 9.27
CA GLU A 260 41.49 -15.12 8.84
C GLU A 260 40.56 -14.12 8.12
N LEU A 261 39.40 -13.83 8.72
CA LEU A 261 38.43 -12.88 8.16
C LEU A 261 38.84 -11.43 8.47
N GLU A 262 39.46 -10.76 7.51
CA GLU A 262 40.01 -9.40 7.63
C GLU A 262 38.94 -8.35 7.98
N TYR A 263 37.72 -8.52 7.49
CA TYR A 263 36.63 -7.58 7.73
C TYR A 263 36.00 -7.73 9.13
N CYS A 264 36.17 -8.89 9.78
CA CYS A 264 35.46 -9.24 11.01
C CYS A 264 36.34 -8.96 12.25
N SER A 265 36.68 -7.68 12.45
CA SER A 265 37.44 -7.23 13.62
C SER A 265 36.61 -7.23 14.92
N PRO A 266 37.25 -7.19 16.11
CA PRO A 266 36.54 -7.01 17.37
C PRO A 266 35.64 -5.75 17.33
N GLY A 267 34.35 -5.93 17.62
CA GLY A 267 33.36 -4.85 17.53
C GLY A 267 32.70 -4.65 16.16
N PHE A 268 33.03 -5.48 15.16
CA PHE A 268 32.27 -5.53 13.91
C PHE A 268 30.78 -5.74 14.20
N ARG A 269 29.92 -4.94 13.56
CA ARG A 269 28.48 -4.95 13.77
C ARG A 269 27.78 -5.60 12.59
N PHE A 270 26.94 -6.57 12.89
CA PHE A 270 26.10 -7.28 11.94
C PHE A 270 24.69 -6.69 11.95
N ASN A 271 24.11 -6.54 10.77
CA ASN A 271 22.73 -6.09 10.62
C ASN A 271 21.75 -7.20 11.02
N TRP A 272 20.89 -6.95 12.00
CA TRP A 272 19.83 -7.85 12.45
C TRP A 272 18.50 -7.10 12.46
N TYR A 273 17.75 -7.18 11.37
CA TYR A 273 16.51 -6.41 11.15
C TYR A 273 16.72 -4.91 11.46
N ASN A 274 17.72 -4.31 10.82
CA ASN A 274 18.14 -2.90 10.99
C ASN A 274 18.67 -2.53 12.37
N ASN A 275 18.89 -3.51 13.24
CA ASN A 275 19.71 -3.32 14.44
C ASN A 275 21.16 -3.69 14.12
N LEU A 276 22.10 -2.82 14.42
CA LEU A 276 23.52 -3.11 14.26
C LEU A 276 24.07 -3.65 15.57
N TRP A 277 24.32 -4.96 15.65
CA TRP A 277 24.83 -5.61 16.85
C TRP A 277 26.18 -6.25 16.62
N SER A 278 27.09 -6.07 17.58
CA SER A 278 28.27 -6.92 17.67
C SER A 278 27.85 -8.35 18.07
N PHE A 279 28.78 -9.31 17.92
CA PHE A 279 28.58 -10.66 18.42
C PHE A 279 28.21 -10.67 19.93
N GLU A 280 28.88 -9.83 20.72
CA GLU A 280 28.66 -9.70 22.17
C GLU A 280 27.27 -9.12 22.52
N GLU A 281 26.74 -8.23 21.67
CA GLU A 281 25.41 -7.66 21.83
C GLU A 281 24.32 -8.66 21.37
N TYR A 282 24.56 -9.40 20.29
CA TYR A 282 23.61 -10.37 19.75
C TYR A 282 23.45 -11.60 20.65
N LEU A 283 24.55 -12.21 21.08
CA LEU A 283 24.55 -13.49 21.78
C LEU A 283 23.60 -13.55 23.00
N PRO A 284 23.63 -12.61 23.97
CA PRO A 284 22.70 -12.66 25.10
C PRO A 284 21.23 -12.54 24.68
N ARG A 285 20.92 -11.81 23.59
CA ARG A 285 19.56 -11.67 23.06
C ARG A 285 19.09 -12.99 22.45
N TYR A 286 19.94 -13.65 21.67
CA TYR A 286 19.66 -14.97 21.11
C TYR A 286 19.48 -16.05 22.20
N LEU A 287 20.35 -16.08 23.21
CA LEU A 287 20.26 -17.04 24.32
C LEU A 287 18.95 -16.88 25.11
N ALA A 288 18.56 -15.63 25.39
CA ALA A 288 17.30 -15.33 26.06
C ALA A 288 16.06 -15.47 25.16
N TYR A 289 16.24 -15.69 23.85
CA TYR A 289 15.20 -15.55 22.84
C TYR A 289 14.44 -14.21 23.02
N ASP A 290 15.20 -13.12 23.15
CA ASP A 290 14.65 -11.80 23.45
C ASP A 290 13.73 -11.33 22.32
N ARG A 291 12.49 -11.01 22.66
CA ARG A 291 11.44 -10.52 21.73
C ARG A 291 11.17 -9.03 21.90
N ASN A 292 11.86 -8.35 22.82
CA ASN A 292 11.60 -6.95 23.15
C ASN A 292 12.29 -5.97 22.19
N TRP A 293 13.30 -6.42 21.45
CA TRP A 293 13.89 -5.61 20.39
C TRP A 293 12.90 -5.45 19.23
N LYS A 294 12.90 -4.26 18.64
CA LYS A 294 12.11 -3.90 17.45
C LYS A 294 13.05 -3.77 16.26
N VAL A 295 12.50 -3.80 15.03
CA VAL A 295 13.27 -3.46 13.83
C VAL A 295 13.88 -2.08 14.02
N GLY A 296 15.21 -1.97 13.91
CA GLY A 296 15.95 -0.73 14.21
C GLY A 296 15.73 0.37 13.16
N GLY A 297 15.93 1.63 13.56
CA GLY A 297 15.82 2.80 12.67
C GLY A 297 16.54 4.04 13.21
N ASP A 298 17.84 4.15 12.88
CA ASP A 298 18.60 5.35 12.48
C ASP A 298 20.12 5.10 12.61
N CYS A 299 20.88 5.16 11.51
CA CYS A 299 22.33 5.39 11.55
C CYS A 299 22.72 6.37 10.43
N ALA A 300 23.20 7.54 10.82
CA ALA A 300 23.59 8.63 9.94
C ALA A 300 25.05 8.50 9.42
N SER A 301 25.17 8.71 8.10
CA SER A 301 26.28 9.10 7.20
C SER A 301 27.75 9.29 7.65
N VAL A 302 28.66 8.91 6.73
CA VAL A 302 29.88 9.70 6.38
C VAL A 302 29.84 10.04 4.87
N SER A 303 29.51 11.32 4.64
CA SER A 303 29.80 12.21 3.50
C SER A 303 29.89 11.70 2.05
N ASN A 304 28.88 12.04 1.26
CA ASN A 304 29.07 13.12 0.29
C ASN A 304 27.92 14.13 0.44
N GLN A 305 28.29 15.40 0.60
CA GLN A 305 27.36 16.48 0.91
C GLN A 305 26.42 16.75 -0.26
N THR A 306 25.13 16.48 -0.04
CA THR A 306 24.05 17.38 -0.45
C THR A 306 22.91 17.19 0.54
N ALA A 307 22.57 18.28 1.23
CA ALA A 307 21.53 18.47 2.25
C ALA A 307 20.65 17.25 2.62
N LEU A 308 20.79 16.75 3.86
CA LEU A 308 19.75 15.95 4.51
C LEU A 308 18.46 16.79 4.59
N ALA A 309 17.44 16.43 3.80
CA ALA A 309 16.06 16.74 4.17
C ALA A 309 15.67 15.82 5.34
N ALA A 310 14.92 16.34 6.30
CA ALA A 310 14.41 15.61 7.47
C ALA A 310 13.88 14.22 7.08
N SER A 311 14.11 13.20 7.92
CA SER A 311 13.52 11.87 7.72
C SER A 311 12.02 12.05 7.51
N THR A 312 11.56 11.71 6.30
CA THR A 312 10.18 11.95 5.91
C THR A 312 9.30 10.98 6.68
N ASP A 313 8.39 11.49 7.50
CA ASP A 313 7.38 10.68 8.17
C ASP A 313 6.52 10.00 7.10
N ILE A 314 6.78 8.71 6.87
CA ILE A 314 6.17 7.95 5.77
C ILE A 314 4.65 7.80 5.95
N TYR A 315 4.13 7.87 7.18
CA TYR A 315 2.69 7.84 7.42
C TYR A 315 2.04 9.16 7.03
N GLN A 316 2.69 10.28 7.36
CA GLN A 316 2.28 11.59 6.85
C GLN A 316 2.41 11.65 5.33
N ALA A 317 3.48 11.07 4.75
CA ALA A 317 3.67 11.01 3.32
C ALA A 317 2.56 10.20 2.62
N ASP A 318 2.25 8.99 3.08
CA ASP A 318 1.17 8.16 2.51
C ASP A 318 -0.19 8.88 2.57
N MET A 319 -0.48 9.52 3.71
CA MET A 319 -1.71 10.28 3.90
C MET A 319 -1.81 11.48 2.95
N GLN A 320 -0.75 12.28 2.84
CA GLN A 320 -0.70 13.45 1.94
C GLN A 320 -0.71 13.03 0.46
N LEU A 321 -0.01 11.96 0.10
CA LEU A 321 -0.03 11.38 -1.25
C LEU A 321 -1.44 10.90 -1.62
N GLY A 322 -2.15 10.26 -0.68
CA GLY A 322 -3.55 9.89 -0.86
C GLY A 322 -4.44 11.11 -1.15
N ALA A 323 -4.25 12.21 -0.41
CA ALA A 323 -4.97 13.46 -0.66
C ALA A 323 -4.66 14.04 -2.06
N ALA A 324 -3.38 14.12 -2.42
CA ALA A 324 -2.94 14.65 -3.71
C ALA A 324 -3.35 13.76 -4.91
N ARG A 325 -3.49 12.45 -4.71
CA ARG A 325 -3.87 11.51 -5.76
C ARG A 325 -5.38 11.43 -5.97
N TYR A 326 -6.16 11.32 -4.89
CA TYR A 326 -7.58 10.98 -4.98
C TYR A 326 -8.50 12.19 -4.84
N MET A 327 -8.12 13.19 -4.04
CA MET A 327 -8.84 14.47 -4.04
C MET A 327 -8.30 15.39 -5.13
N CYS A 328 -6.96 15.44 -5.26
CA CYS A 328 -6.20 16.22 -6.23
C CYS A 328 -6.35 17.74 -6.11
N TRP A 329 -7.57 18.26 -6.04
CA TRP A 329 -7.86 19.70 -6.02
C TRP A 329 -9.20 20.00 -5.38
N MET A 330 -9.36 21.22 -4.88
CA MET A 330 -10.59 21.70 -4.25
C MET A 330 -10.92 23.13 -4.70
N PRO A 331 -12.09 23.37 -5.30
CA PRO A 331 -12.63 24.71 -5.50
C PRO A 331 -12.92 25.37 -4.15
N GLY A 332 -12.42 26.58 -3.94
CA GLY A 332 -12.73 27.40 -2.78
C GLY A 332 -13.78 28.47 -3.08
N HIS A 333 -13.74 29.06 -4.28
CA HIS A 333 -14.73 30.03 -4.72
C HIS A 333 -15.11 29.75 -6.17
N VAL A 334 -16.42 29.77 -6.46
CA VAL A 334 -16.94 29.61 -7.81
C VAL A 334 -17.96 30.71 -8.05
N ASN A 335 -17.77 31.48 -9.12
CA ASN A 335 -18.71 32.50 -9.55
C ASN A 335 -19.16 32.22 -10.98
N VAL A 336 -20.46 32.20 -11.20
CA VAL A 336 -21.08 31.98 -12.52
C VAL A 336 -21.91 33.20 -12.85
N THR A 337 -21.56 33.87 -13.94
CA THR A 337 -22.29 35.02 -14.49
C THR A 337 -22.89 34.64 -15.85
N ALA A 338 -23.55 35.59 -16.52
CA ALA A 338 -24.05 35.37 -17.88
C ALA A 338 -22.92 35.31 -18.92
N GLN A 339 -21.75 35.89 -18.63
CA GLN A 339 -20.64 36.03 -19.57
C GLN A 339 -19.45 35.12 -19.26
N GLU A 340 -19.27 34.74 -17.99
CA GLU A 340 -18.10 33.97 -17.57
C GLU A 340 -18.34 33.12 -16.33
N VAL A 341 -17.52 32.08 -16.20
CA VAL A 341 -17.36 31.25 -15.01
C VAL A 341 -15.94 31.44 -14.48
N THR A 342 -15.80 31.81 -13.20
CA THR A 342 -14.50 31.89 -12.53
C THR A 342 -14.43 30.91 -11.36
N ILE A 343 -13.27 30.29 -11.21
CA ILE A 343 -12.99 29.35 -10.11
C ILE A 343 -11.67 29.71 -9.49
N GLU A 344 -11.65 29.76 -8.17
CA GLU A 344 -10.44 29.86 -7.37
C GLU A 344 -10.40 28.70 -6.38
N GLY A 345 -9.20 28.22 -6.06
CA GLY A 345 -9.06 27.08 -5.18
C GLY A 345 -7.62 26.68 -4.99
N TRP A 346 -7.40 25.39 -4.72
CA TRP A 346 -6.07 24.81 -4.73
C TRP A 346 -6.03 23.49 -5.49
N ALA A 347 -4.88 23.20 -6.10
CA ALA A 347 -4.61 22.01 -6.87
C ALA A 347 -3.21 21.45 -6.54
N LEU A 348 -3.18 20.19 -6.11
CA LEU A 348 -1.97 19.44 -5.81
C LEU A 348 -1.59 18.55 -7.00
N SER A 349 -0.29 18.40 -7.23
CA SER A 349 0.25 17.47 -8.21
C SER A 349 1.47 16.75 -7.63
N VAL A 350 1.54 15.45 -7.90
CA VAL A 350 2.66 14.59 -7.47
C VAL A 350 3.54 14.22 -8.66
N TRP A 351 2.92 13.76 -9.74
CA TRP A 351 3.60 13.15 -10.88
C TRP A 351 3.75 14.10 -12.06
N ASP A 352 2.69 14.86 -12.36
CA ASP A 352 2.66 15.76 -13.49
C ASP A 352 3.18 17.14 -13.10
N GLN A 353 3.93 17.78 -14.00
CA GLN A 353 4.22 19.20 -13.85
C GLN A 353 2.90 20.00 -13.94
N PRO A 354 2.72 21.06 -13.13
CA PRO A 354 1.52 21.89 -13.21
C PRO A 354 1.18 22.36 -14.64
N SER A 355 2.18 22.68 -15.46
CA SER A 355 1.98 23.07 -16.87
C SER A 355 1.31 22.00 -17.74
N ASN A 356 1.30 20.74 -17.31
CA ASN A 356 0.75 19.61 -18.06
C ASN A 356 -0.66 19.24 -17.61
N LEU A 357 -1.16 19.77 -16.49
CA LEU A 357 -2.55 19.53 -16.10
C LEU A 357 -3.49 20.50 -16.82
N ARG A 358 -4.71 20.04 -17.00
CA ARG A 358 -5.77 20.77 -17.70
C ARG A 358 -6.94 20.98 -16.78
N PHE A 359 -7.29 22.24 -16.55
CA PHE A 359 -8.54 22.63 -15.93
C PHE A 359 -9.63 22.63 -17.00
N LEU A 360 -10.74 21.95 -16.71
CA LEU A 360 -11.81 21.74 -17.68
C LEU A 360 -13.17 22.17 -17.12
N LEU A 361 -13.97 22.82 -17.95
CA LEU A 361 -15.40 23.06 -17.75
C LEU A 361 -16.16 22.25 -18.79
N ASN A 362 -16.95 21.28 -18.34
CA ASN A 362 -17.69 20.33 -19.19
C ASN A 362 -16.82 19.67 -20.28
N GLY A 363 -15.58 19.31 -19.92
CA GLY A 363 -14.62 18.68 -20.83
C GLY A 363 -13.86 19.64 -21.76
N VAL A 364 -14.11 20.96 -21.67
CA VAL A 364 -13.43 21.99 -22.47
C VAL A 364 -12.44 22.76 -21.60
N ASP A 365 -11.26 23.08 -22.10
CA ASP A 365 -10.25 23.85 -21.37
C ASP A 365 -10.78 25.25 -20.98
N PHE A 366 -10.35 25.72 -19.81
CA PHE A 366 -10.53 27.12 -19.40
C PHE A 366 -9.74 28.06 -20.32
N ASP A 367 -10.28 29.27 -20.58
CA ASP A 367 -9.66 30.25 -21.47
C ASP A 367 -8.45 30.95 -20.84
N GLU A 368 -8.50 31.17 -19.52
CA GLU A 368 -7.41 31.78 -18.75
C GLU A 368 -7.16 30.95 -17.49
N ILE A 369 -5.89 30.68 -17.20
CA ILE A 369 -5.45 29.88 -16.06
C ILE A 369 -4.26 30.60 -15.41
N ASP A 370 -4.45 31.07 -14.19
CA ASP A 370 -3.40 31.55 -13.31
C ASP A 370 -3.04 30.41 -12.34
N TRP A 371 -2.04 29.59 -12.70
CA TRP A 371 -1.49 28.52 -11.87
C TRP A 371 -0.05 28.23 -12.32
N PRO A 372 0.94 28.10 -11.40
CA PRO A 372 0.83 28.11 -9.95
C PRO A 372 0.78 29.50 -9.30
N MET A 373 -0.04 29.67 -8.26
CA MET A 373 -0.06 30.82 -7.36
C MET A 373 0.34 30.42 -5.93
N THR A 374 0.95 31.34 -5.19
CA THR A 374 1.50 31.13 -3.84
C THR A 374 0.45 30.65 -2.83
N SER A 375 0.78 29.64 -2.03
CA SER A 375 -0.11 29.00 -1.04
C SER A 375 0.62 28.49 0.21
N PRO A 376 1.27 29.36 1.01
CA PRO A 376 2.02 28.94 2.19
C PRO A 376 1.15 28.23 3.24
N ASP A 377 -0.15 28.54 3.27
CA ASP A 377 -1.13 27.90 4.15
C ASP A 377 -1.30 26.39 3.87
N LEU A 378 -1.07 25.97 2.63
CA LEU A 378 -1.19 24.56 2.22
C LEU A 378 0.04 23.72 2.56
N LEU A 379 1.17 24.34 2.92
CA LEU A 379 2.34 23.60 3.43
C LEU A 379 2.06 22.94 4.79
N VAL A 380 1.06 23.42 5.54
CA VAL A 380 0.69 22.84 6.83
C VAL A 380 0.06 21.45 6.65
N PRO A 381 -1.02 21.27 5.86
CA PRO A 381 -1.59 19.95 5.61
C PRO A 381 -0.83 19.13 4.54
N PHE A 382 -0.06 19.76 3.64
CA PHE A 382 0.52 19.10 2.46
C PHE A 382 2.01 19.40 2.24
N GLY A 383 2.77 19.69 3.30
CA GLY A 383 4.18 20.11 3.20
C GLY A 383 5.13 19.11 2.53
N LEU A 384 4.73 17.85 2.38
CA LEU A 384 5.49 16.81 1.67
C LEU A 384 5.15 16.73 0.17
N ILE A 385 4.12 17.43 -0.29
CA ILE A 385 3.70 17.45 -1.70
C ILE A 385 4.48 18.55 -2.44
N PRO A 386 5.19 18.21 -3.55
CA PRO A 386 6.17 19.11 -4.18
C PRO A 386 5.65 20.51 -4.52
N ASN A 387 4.39 20.63 -4.94
CA ASN A 387 3.80 21.90 -5.37
C ASN A 387 2.92 22.58 -4.30
N ALA A 388 2.85 22.07 -3.06
CA ALA A 388 1.92 22.58 -2.04
C ALA A 388 2.15 24.06 -1.66
N GLY A 389 3.38 24.57 -1.76
CA GLY A 389 3.68 26.00 -1.51
C GLY A 389 3.23 26.94 -2.63
N ALA A 390 2.87 26.40 -3.79
CA ALA A 390 2.41 27.14 -4.97
C ALA A 390 1.26 26.38 -5.67
N ALA A 391 0.22 26.04 -4.90
CA ALA A 391 -0.92 25.24 -5.32
C ALA A 391 -2.21 26.07 -5.50
N ARG A 392 -2.23 27.37 -5.20
CA ARG A 392 -3.40 28.22 -5.47
C ARG A 392 -3.57 28.41 -6.98
N PHE A 393 -4.81 28.40 -7.45
CA PHE A 393 -5.13 28.69 -8.84
C PHE A 393 -6.31 29.65 -8.96
N ARG A 394 -6.38 30.33 -10.11
CA ARG A 394 -7.58 30.99 -10.61
C ARG A 394 -7.79 30.60 -12.06
N CYS A 395 -8.99 30.19 -12.42
CA CYS A 395 -9.36 29.87 -13.79
C CYS A 395 -10.57 30.71 -14.23
N LYS A 396 -10.60 31.09 -15.50
CA LYS A 396 -11.71 31.83 -16.11
C LYS A 396 -12.12 31.21 -17.44
N TYR A 397 -13.41 30.96 -17.58
CA TYR A 397 -14.05 30.42 -18.78
C TYR A 397 -15.08 31.43 -19.28
N ARG A 398 -14.99 31.84 -20.54
CA ARG A 398 -15.91 32.76 -21.21
C ARG A 398 -17.05 31.98 -21.83
N ILE A 399 -18.26 32.31 -21.41
CA ILE A 399 -19.48 31.72 -21.95
C ILE A 399 -19.71 32.33 -23.34
N ARG A 400 -19.83 31.46 -24.35
CA ARG A 400 -20.08 31.86 -25.73
C ARG A 400 -21.56 32.20 -25.91
N ASP A 401 -21.85 33.16 -26.79
CA ASP A 401 -23.22 33.64 -27.02
C ASP A 401 -24.20 32.48 -27.29
N GLY A 402 -25.30 32.47 -26.53
CA GLY A 402 -26.36 31.46 -26.65
C GLY A 402 -26.05 30.09 -26.01
N GLN A 403 -24.90 29.90 -25.38
CA GLN A 403 -24.57 28.67 -24.65
C GLN A 403 -24.85 28.82 -23.15
N SER A 404 -25.45 27.79 -22.54
CA SER A 404 -25.51 27.66 -21.09
C SER A 404 -24.32 26.82 -20.60
N PRO A 405 -23.62 27.24 -19.51
CA PRO A 405 -22.59 26.41 -18.91
C PRO A 405 -23.19 25.19 -18.17
N TYR A 406 -24.50 25.18 -17.92
CA TYR A 406 -25.21 24.11 -17.22
C TYR A 406 -25.64 23.00 -18.19
N GLN A 407 -24.77 22.03 -18.44
CA GLN A 407 -25.09 20.85 -19.25
C GLN A 407 -25.87 19.84 -18.41
N ASN A 408 -27.06 19.46 -18.89
CA ASN A 408 -27.98 18.57 -18.16
C ASN A 408 -28.26 19.06 -16.71
N GLY A 409 -28.34 20.39 -16.53
CA GLY A 409 -28.63 21.01 -15.24
C GLY A 409 -27.44 21.16 -14.30
N PHE A 410 -26.21 20.85 -14.74
CA PHE A 410 -25.00 21.00 -13.92
C PHE A 410 -23.85 21.61 -14.73
N ILE A 411 -22.98 22.35 -14.04
CA ILE A 411 -21.62 22.59 -14.52
C ILE A 411 -20.72 21.52 -13.91
N ARG A 412 -19.89 20.89 -14.74
CA ARG A 412 -18.86 19.95 -14.31
C ARG A 412 -17.50 20.59 -14.47
N PHE A 413 -16.78 20.70 -13.36
CA PHE A 413 -15.39 21.17 -13.34
C PHE A 413 -14.46 20.00 -13.13
N ASN A 414 -13.29 20.02 -13.78
CA ASN A 414 -12.32 18.94 -13.63
C ASN A 414 -10.88 19.43 -13.67
N LEU A 415 -9.99 18.65 -13.06
CA LEU A 415 -8.55 18.75 -13.21
C LEU A 415 -8.05 17.40 -13.69
N THR A 416 -7.41 17.40 -14.86
CA THR A 416 -6.95 16.18 -15.52
C THR A 416 -5.49 16.31 -15.94
N SER A 417 -4.84 15.20 -16.28
CA SER A 417 -3.53 15.25 -16.92
C SER A 417 -3.64 15.77 -18.36
N GLN A 418 -2.50 15.85 -19.06
CA GLN A 418 -2.43 16.30 -20.45
C GLN A 418 -3.38 15.54 -21.39
N PHE A 419 -3.75 14.31 -21.04
CA PHE A 419 -4.63 13.46 -21.83
C PHE A 419 -6.12 13.85 -21.75
N GLY A 420 -6.49 14.81 -20.88
CA GLY A 420 -7.87 15.25 -20.72
C GLY A 420 -8.74 14.23 -20.00
N GLU A 421 -10.05 14.26 -20.27
CA GLU A 421 -11.00 13.40 -19.59
C GLU A 421 -11.02 11.96 -20.13
N HIS A 422 -11.16 11.02 -19.20
CA HIS A 422 -11.41 9.61 -19.46
C HIS A 422 -12.53 9.10 -18.54
N ARG A 423 -12.91 7.84 -18.69
CA ARG A 423 -14.06 7.25 -17.98
C ARG A 423 -14.04 7.35 -16.45
N HIS A 424 -12.88 7.53 -15.81
CA HIS A 424 -12.78 7.68 -14.35
C HIS A 424 -12.58 9.13 -13.90
N SER A 425 -12.50 10.09 -14.82
CA SER A 425 -12.26 11.49 -14.46
C SER A 425 -13.43 12.11 -13.68
N TYR A 426 -14.58 11.44 -13.55
CA TYR A 426 -15.65 11.88 -12.66
C TYR A 426 -15.22 11.87 -11.19
N ARG A 427 -14.24 11.03 -10.80
CA ARG A 427 -13.74 10.92 -9.42
C ARG A 427 -13.06 12.18 -8.91
N ASN A 428 -12.49 12.97 -9.82
CA ASN A 428 -11.85 14.26 -9.52
C ASN A 428 -12.76 15.44 -9.86
N ALA A 429 -13.94 15.20 -10.43
CA ALA A 429 -14.80 16.26 -10.92
C ALA A 429 -15.62 16.90 -9.79
N TRP A 430 -15.86 18.20 -9.90
CA TRP A 430 -16.73 18.98 -9.02
C TRP A 430 -17.95 19.47 -9.78
N TYR A 431 -19.09 19.58 -9.11
CA TYR A 431 -20.36 19.87 -9.74
C TYR A 431 -21.11 20.98 -9.02
N ILE A 432 -21.65 21.92 -9.79
CA ILE A 432 -22.62 22.91 -9.32
C ILE A 432 -23.90 22.73 -10.13
N ALA A 433 -25.04 22.67 -9.45
CA ALA A 433 -26.33 22.61 -10.11
C ALA A 433 -26.74 23.98 -10.66
N ASP A 434 -27.54 23.96 -11.71
CA ASP A 434 -28.23 25.15 -12.23
C ASP A 434 -29.02 25.82 -11.08
N PRO A 435 -28.85 27.14 -10.85
CA PRO A 435 -29.61 27.89 -9.87
C PRO A 435 -31.13 27.72 -9.99
N HIS A 436 -31.67 27.41 -11.17
CA HIS A 436 -33.08 27.12 -11.38
C HIS A 436 -33.53 25.76 -10.85
N LEU A 437 -32.60 24.83 -10.66
CA LEU A 437 -32.83 23.50 -10.08
C LEU A 437 -32.55 23.46 -8.57
N GLU A 438 -31.98 24.53 -8.02
CA GLU A 438 -31.67 24.64 -6.60
C GLU A 438 -32.94 24.78 -5.75
N LEU A 439 -33.01 23.98 -4.69
CA LEU A 439 -34.07 24.04 -3.70
C LEU A 439 -33.74 25.06 -2.60
N PRO A 440 -34.74 25.54 -1.83
CA PRO A 440 -34.50 26.38 -0.67
C PRO A 440 -33.38 25.82 0.21
N LEU A 441 -32.51 26.72 0.64
CA LEU A 441 -31.44 26.38 1.56
C LEU A 441 -31.99 26.31 3.00
N PRO A 442 -31.45 25.41 3.82
CA PRO A 442 -31.75 25.42 5.25
C PRO A 442 -31.12 26.66 5.91
N SER A 443 -31.39 26.88 7.20
CA SER A 443 -30.80 28.00 7.92
C SER A 443 -29.27 27.91 7.95
N PRO A 444 -28.54 29.04 8.07
CA PRO A 444 -27.09 29.05 8.19
C PRO A 444 -26.55 28.11 9.28
N LEU A 445 -27.24 28.01 10.42
CA LEU A 445 -26.90 27.11 11.52
C LEU A 445 -26.92 25.63 11.09
N LEU A 446 -27.95 25.21 10.34
CA LEU A 446 -28.05 23.83 9.85
C LEU A 446 -27.01 23.56 8.74
N ILE A 447 -26.65 24.57 7.95
CA ILE A 447 -25.56 24.48 6.96
C ILE A 447 -24.21 24.28 7.68
N GLU A 448 -23.98 25.06 8.73
CA GLU A 448 -22.76 24.98 9.56
C GLU A 448 -22.64 23.62 10.23
N GLN A 449 -23.70 23.10 10.84
CA GLN A 449 -23.71 21.75 11.43
C GLN A 449 -23.42 20.65 10.38
N SER A 450 -23.82 20.84 9.13
CA SER A 450 -23.62 19.87 8.06
C SER A 450 -22.24 19.94 7.41
N THR A 451 -21.62 21.12 7.34
CA THR A 451 -20.40 21.33 6.53
C THR A 451 -19.21 21.89 7.28
N GLY A 452 -19.39 22.30 8.55
CA GLY A 452 -18.40 23.01 9.34
C GLY A 452 -18.22 24.49 8.95
N SER A 453 -19.12 25.02 8.11
CA SER A 453 -19.13 26.41 7.65
C SER A 453 -20.57 26.80 7.32
N ASP A 454 -20.96 28.05 7.54
CA ASP A 454 -22.26 28.57 7.14
C ASP A 454 -22.35 28.92 5.63
N ASN A 455 -21.28 28.68 4.87
CA ASN A 455 -21.19 29.04 3.46
C ASN A 455 -22.14 28.20 2.58
N PRO A 456 -23.17 28.80 1.97
CA PRO A 456 -24.13 28.09 1.13
C PRO A 456 -23.51 27.41 -0.10
N LEU A 457 -22.42 27.96 -0.63
CA LEU A 457 -21.73 27.37 -1.78
C LEU A 457 -21.13 26.01 -1.41
N HIS A 458 -20.52 25.87 -0.23
CA HIS A 458 -19.96 24.59 0.22
C HIS A 458 -21.04 23.52 0.38
N PHE A 459 -22.20 23.91 0.89
CA PHE A 459 -23.36 23.04 1.01
C PHE A 459 -23.78 22.49 -0.36
N ARG A 460 -24.00 23.39 -1.32
CA ARG A 460 -24.44 23.05 -2.69
C ARG A 460 -23.39 22.29 -3.49
N LEU A 461 -22.18 22.85 -3.59
CA LEU A 461 -21.07 22.28 -4.35
C LEU A 461 -20.80 20.84 -3.90
N GLY A 462 -20.65 20.60 -2.60
CA GLY A 462 -20.36 19.25 -2.14
C GLY A 462 -21.56 18.30 -2.25
N GLY A 463 -22.79 18.76 -2.02
CA GLY A 463 -23.97 17.90 -2.19
C GLY A 463 -24.16 17.45 -3.64
N ALA A 464 -24.07 18.39 -4.59
CA ALA A 464 -24.17 18.10 -6.01
C ALA A 464 -23.01 17.22 -6.47
N THR A 465 -21.78 17.52 -6.02
CA THR A 465 -20.58 16.76 -6.36
C THR A 465 -20.68 15.31 -5.91
N ILE A 466 -21.05 15.08 -4.65
CA ILE A 466 -21.15 13.74 -4.08
C ILE A 466 -22.21 12.92 -4.81
N VAL A 467 -23.42 13.48 -5.03
CA VAL A 467 -24.49 12.75 -5.73
C VAL A 467 -24.12 12.45 -7.18
N LYS A 468 -23.51 13.39 -7.91
CA LYS A 468 -23.04 13.15 -9.28
C LYS A 468 -21.91 12.12 -9.34
N ARG A 469 -20.97 12.14 -8.39
CA ARG A 469 -19.91 11.11 -8.31
C ARG A 469 -20.47 9.73 -7.99
N ILE A 470 -21.45 9.64 -7.08
CA ILE A 470 -22.16 8.39 -6.77
C ILE A 470 -22.94 7.89 -7.98
N GLU A 471 -23.67 8.75 -8.69
CA GLU A 471 -24.40 8.38 -9.90
C GLU A 471 -23.47 7.76 -10.95
N GLN A 472 -22.33 8.40 -11.22
CA GLN A 472 -21.34 7.91 -12.18
C GLN A 472 -20.67 6.62 -11.69
N LEU A 473 -20.38 6.50 -10.39
CA LEU A 473 -19.83 5.28 -9.80
C LEU A 473 -20.81 4.10 -9.95
N LEU A 474 -22.10 4.33 -9.67
CA LEU A 474 -23.13 3.29 -9.78
C LEU A 474 -23.32 2.84 -11.24
N LEU A 475 -23.28 3.79 -12.18
CA LEU A 475 -23.29 3.48 -13.61
C LEU A 475 -22.04 2.68 -14.02
N GLU A 476 -20.84 3.13 -13.62
CA GLU A 476 -19.57 2.48 -13.97
C GLU A 476 -19.47 1.05 -13.41
N ARG A 477 -19.88 0.84 -12.15
CA ARG A 477 -19.66 -0.41 -11.41
C ARG A 477 -20.79 -1.42 -11.54
N PHE A 478 -22.03 -0.94 -11.70
CA PHE A 478 -23.23 -1.78 -11.64
C PHE A 478 -24.14 -1.63 -12.83
N ASP A 479 -23.83 -0.74 -13.79
CA ASP A 479 -24.72 -0.39 -14.91
C ASP A 479 -26.11 0.07 -14.43
N ARG A 480 -26.16 0.73 -13.26
CA ARG A 480 -27.40 1.19 -12.61
C ARG A 480 -27.37 2.70 -12.39
N PRO A 481 -28.10 3.51 -13.17
CA PRO A 481 -28.27 4.92 -12.86
C PRO A 481 -29.17 5.10 -11.61
N LEU A 482 -29.07 6.24 -10.92
CA LEU A 482 -29.88 6.53 -9.72
C LEU A 482 -31.39 6.40 -9.95
N SER A 483 -31.87 6.71 -11.16
CA SER A 483 -33.27 6.58 -11.55
C SER A 483 -33.77 5.12 -11.63
N SER A 484 -32.86 4.14 -11.69
CA SER A 484 -33.21 2.71 -11.76
C SER A 484 -33.45 2.06 -10.41
N PHE A 485 -33.16 2.75 -9.30
CA PHE A 485 -33.42 2.25 -7.96
C PHE A 485 -34.89 2.43 -7.59
N SER A 486 -35.48 1.44 -6.94
CA SER A 486 -36.90 1.45 -6.56
C SER A 486 -37.17 2.33 -5.35
N ALA A 487 -36.24 2.38 -4.40
CA ALA A 487 -36.32 3.20 -3.20
C ALA A 487 -34.93 3.52 -2.64
N ILE A 488 -34.63 4.80 -2.50
CA ILE A 488 -33.34 5.31 -1.99
C ILE A 488 -33.52 5.87 -0.58
N LEU A 489 -32.67 5.47 0.36
CA LEU A 489 -32.56 6.07 1.69
C LEU A 489 -31.28 6.91 1.79
N ASP A 490 -31.41 8.18 2.14
CA ASP A 490 -30.34 9.03 2.67
C ASP A 490 -30.37 8.92 4.20
N TRP A 491 -29.50 8.07 4.76
CA TRP A 491 -29.46 7.73 6.18
C TRP A 491 -28.53 8.66 6.96
N ASN A 492 -29.05 9.27 8.03
CA ASN A 492 -28.49 10.47 8.67
C ASN A 492 -28.37 11.64 7.69
N CYS A 493 -29.48 11.99 7.03
CA CYS A 493 -29.51 12.97 5.94
C CYS A 493 -29.18 14.41 6.37
N GLY A 494 -29.14 14.70 7.67
CA GLY A 494 -28.91 16.03 8.22
C GLY A 494 -29.88 17.05 7.61
N ALA A 495 -29.35 18.21 7.23
CA ALA A 495 -30.11 19.28 6.57
C ALA A 495 -30.44 18.98 5.07
N GLY A 496 -30.40 17.71 4.65
CA GLY A 496 -30.82 17.27 3.32
C GLY A 496 -29.84 17.63 2.21
N ARG A 497 -28.54 17.62 2.52
CA ARG A 497 -27.47 18.03 1.58
C ARG A 497 -27.40 17.11 0.36
N LEU A 498 -27.56 15.80 0.54
CA LEU A 498 -27.62 14.85 -0.58
C LEU A 498 -29.05 14.66 -1.06
N THR A 499 -30.00 14.48 -0.14
CA THR A 499 -31.43 14.25 -0.45
C THR A 499 -31.96 15.22 -1.51
N ARG A 500 -31.61 16.52 -1.44
CA ARG A 500 -32.05 17.53 -2.42
C ARG A 500 -31.66 17.20 -3.86
N TYR A 501 -30.48 16.60 -4.08
CA TYR A 501 -29.97 16.25 -5.40
C TYR A 501 -30.40 14.84 -5.79
N LEU A 502 -30.44 13.89 -4.84
CA LEU A 502 -31.01 12.56 -5.08
C LEU A 502 -32.45 12.66 -5.60
N ALA A 503 -33.26 13.57 -5.03
CA ALA A 503 -34.64 13.83 -5.43
C ALA A 503 -34.79 14.45 -6.83
N GLN A 504 -33.69 14.86 -7.48
CA GLN A 504 -33.69 15.27 -8.89
C GLN A 504 -33.63 14.06 -9.84
N PHE A 505 -33.04 12.94 -9.39
CA PHE A 505 -32.84 11.73 -10.20
C PHE A 505 -33.87 10.64 -9.91
N ASN A 506 -34.47 10.64 -8.71
CA ASN A 506 -35.41 9.60 -8.29
C ASN A 506 -36.56 10.21 -7.46
N THR A 507 -37.79 9.77 -7.68
CA THR A 507 -38.98 10.25 -6.96
C THR A 507 -39.25 9.49 -5.66
N HIS A 508 -38.55 8.38 -5.41
CA HIS A 508 -38.69 7.51 -4.25
C HIS A 508 -37.49 7.63 -3.32
N VAL A 509 -37.18 8.87 -2.92
CA VAL A 509 -36.10 9.18 -1.97
C VAL A 509 -36.69 9.45 -0.58
N CYS A 510 -36.12 8.82 0.44
CA CYS A 510 -36.39 9.10 1.85
C CYS A 510 -35.13 9.62 2.52
N GLY A 511 -35.20 10.77 3.19
CA GLY A 511 -34.18 11.19 4.16
C GLY A 511 -34.57 10.73 5.56
N ALA A 512 -33.59 10.27 6.34
CA ALA A 512 -33.80 9.86 7.73
C ALA A 512 -32.73 10.49 8.63
N ASP A 513 -33.14 11.07 9.74
CA ASP A 513 -32.24 11.74 10.69
C ASP A 513 -32.87 11.75 12.09
N MET A 514 -32.04 11.85 13.13
CA MET A 514 -32.49 11.90 14.51
C MET A 514 -32.80 13.31 15.02
N ALA A 515 -32.30 14.35 14.36
CA ALA A 515 -32.58 15.73 14.72
C ALA A 515 -33.92 16.19 14.10
N LEU A 516 -34.88 16.50 14.98
CA LEU A 516 -36.20 16.96 14.55
C LEU A 516 -36.14 18.23 13.70
N GLU A 517 -35.25 19.16 14.04
CA GLU A 517 -35.06 20.41 13.30
C GLU A 517 -34.61 20.17 11.85
N ASN A 518 -33.68 19.22 11.65
CA ASN A 518 -33.25 18.78 10.32
C ASN A 518 -34.42 18.22 9.51
N ILE A 519 -35.18 17.29 10.10
CA ILE A 519 -36.32 16.66 9.43
C ILE A 519 -37.40 17.68 9.06
N GLN A 520 -37.72 18.61 9.96
CA GLN A 520 -38.70 19.67 9.70
C GLN A 520 -38.23 20.61 8.59
N SER A 521 -36.96 21.05 8.63
CA SER A 521 -36.39 21.92 7.59
C SER A 521 -36.39 21.23 6.22
N CYS A 522 -35.98 19.96 6.18
CA CYS A 522 -35.97 19.18 4.94
C CYS A 522 -37.37 18.96 4.38
N ALA A 523 -38.34 18.58 5.23
CA ALA A 523 -39.73 18.38 4.81
C ALA A 523 -40.38 19.66 4.29
N GLN A 524 -39.93 20.84 4.75
CA GLN A 524 -40.37 22.13 4.21
C GLN A 524 -39.68 22.48 2.88
N GLY A 525 -38.37 22.25 2.78
CA GLY A 525 -37.56 22.67 1.63
C GLY A 525 -37.53 21.70 0.44
N ILE A 526 -37.72 20.40 0.67
CA ILE A 526 -37.48 19.32 -0.32
C ILE A 526 -38.76 18.50 -0.51
N GLN A 527 -39.79 19.11 -1.10
CA GLN A 527 -41.12 18.49 -1.31
C GLN A 527 -41.11 17.23 -2.21
N LYS A 528 -40.00 16.99 -2.93
CA LYS A 528 -39.84 15.84 -3.82
C LYS A 528 -39.34 14.57 -3.11
N ALA A 529 -39.01 14.66 -1.82
CA ALA A 529 -38.55 13.53 -1.01
C ALA A 529 -39.43 13.36 0.23
N ARG A 530 -39.38 12.17 0.83
CA ARG A 530 -40.00 11.89 2.13
C ARG A 530 -38.96 12.05 3.24
N PHE A 531 -39.40 12.40 4.44
CA PHE A 531 -38.51 12.54 5.59
C PHE A 531 -39.07 11.81 6.79
N GLN A 532 -38.21 11.09 7.48
CA GLN A 532 -38.57 10.25 8.61
C GLN A 532 -37.64 10.52 9.79
N LEU A 533 -38.23 10.88 10.94
CA LEU A 533 -37.49 10.98 12.19
C LEU A 533 -37.09 9.57 12.66
N THR A 534 -35.82 9.39 13.03
CA THR A 534 -35.29 8.15 13.60
C THR A 534 -34.80 8.36 15.03
N SER A 535 -34.63 7.28 15.79
CA SER A 535 -33.99 7.30 17.11
C SER A 535 -32.47 7.21 17.01
N HIS A 536 -31.77 7.55 18.10
CA HIS A 536 -30.32 7.35 18.22
C HIS A 536 -29.92 5.87 18.16
N ASN A 537 -30.74 5.00 18.74
CA ASN A 537 -30.54 3.55 18.76
C ASN A 537 -31.53 2.89 17.78
N PRO A 538 -31.16 1.76 17.15
CA PRO A 538 -32.10 0.94 16.39
C PRO A 538 -33.16 0.31 17.32
N PRO A 539 -34.32 -0.14 16.79
CA PRO A 539 -34.66 -0.20 15.36
C PRO A 539 -35.13 1.14 14.79
N SER A 540 -34.99 1.29 13.47
CA SER A 540 -35.61 2.34 12.68
C SER A 540 -37.10 2.06 12.47
N PRO A 541 -37.91 3.07 12.10
CA PRO A 541 -39.34 2.88 11.82
C PRO A 541 -39.63 2.24 10.45
N PHE A 542 -38.61 1.87 9.68
CA PHE A 542 -38.79 1.31 8.34
C PHE A 542 -39.17 -0.17 8.39
N ALA A 543 -39.95 -0.63 7.42
CA ALA A 543 -40.26 -2.04 7.26
C ALA A 543 -39.01 -2.82 6.79
N ASN A 544 -39.04 -4.15 6.93
CA ASN A 544 -38.02 -4.99 6.33
C ASN A 544 -37.99 -4.75 4.80
N ASP A 545 -36.82 -4.87 4.19
CA ASP A 545 -36.69 -4.90 2.73
C ASP A 545 -37.30 -3.67 2.04
N SER A 546 -37.14 -2.48 2.64
CA SER A 546 -37.75 -1.23 2.17
C SER A 546 -36.94 -0.51 1.09
N PHE A 547 -35.62 -0.71 1.02
CA PHE A 547 -34.72 0.09 0.18
C PHE A 547 -33.78 -0.77 -0.65
N ASP A 548 -33.56 -0.41 -1.91
CA ASP A 548 -32.57 -1.07 -2.78
C ASP A 548 -31.27 -0.28 -2.95
N LEU A 549 -31.25 0.97 -2.46
CA LEU A 549 -30.04 1.76 -2.22
C LEU A 549 -30.15 2.53 -0.90
N VAL A 550 -29.16 2.40 -0.05
CA VAL A 550 -29.00 3.22 1.15
C VAL A 550 -27.67 3.94 1.08
N ILE A 551 -27.64 5.24 1.40
CA ILE A 551 -26.45 6.08 1.41
C ILE A 551 -26.36 6.70 2.80
N GLY A 552 -25.24 6.49 3.50
CA GLY A 552 -25.01 7.05 4.83
C GLY A 552 -23.62 7.68 4.93
N LEU A 553 -23.55 9.01 4.78
CA LEU A 553 -22.29 9.73 4.84
C LEU A 553 -22.09 10.38 6.21
N ALA A 554 -20.86 10.31 6.72
CA ALA A 554 -20.47 10.84 8.03
C ALA A 554 -21.39 10.41 9.18
N ALA A 555 -21.91 9.18 9.06
CA ALA A 555 -22.81 8.58 10.03
C ALA A 555 -22.09 7.62 10.97
N MET A 556 -21.41 6.60 10.42
CA MET A 556 -20.81 5.53 11.22
C MET A 556 -19.70 6.03 12.15
N ASN A 557 -18.99 7.09 11.74
CA ASN A 557 -17.96 7.74 12.53
C ASN A 557 -18.49 8.51 13.76
N ARG A 558 -19.81 8.51 14.00
CA ARG A 558 -20.46 9.13 15.17
C ARG A 558 -20.83 8.12 16.26
N PHE A 559 -20.65 6.83 15.98
CA PHE A 559 -21.07 5.73 16.84
C PHE A 559 -19.86 4.94 17.35
N ASP A 560 -19.94 4.46 18.59
CA ASP A 560 -19.01 3.45 19.08
C ASP A 560 -19.19 2.12 18.33
N GLU A 561 -18.24 1.20 18.47
CA GLU A 561 -18.27 -0.11 17.80
C GLU A 561 -19.58 -0.87 18.03
N ARG A 562 -20.06 -0.89 19.28
CA ARG A 562 -21.27 -1.63 19.65
C ARG A 562 -22.51 -1.09 18.95
N LEU A 563 -22.65 0.24 18.91
CA LEU A 563 -23.77 0.89 18.26
C LEU A 563 -23.65 0.81 16.73
N GLN A 564 -22.42 0.82 16.18
CA GLN A 564 -22.21 0.51 14.75
C GLN A 564 -22.69 -0.89 14.38
N ASP A 565 -22.37 -1.92 15.17
CA ASP A 565 -22.87 -3.28 14.94
C ASP A 565 -24.40 -3.34 14.99
N ALA A 566 -25.02 -2.69 15.99
CA ALA A 566 -26.48 -2.65 16.10
C ALA A 566 -27.13 -1.96 14.89
N TRP A 567 -26.53 -0.87 14.40
CA TRP A 567 -26.99 -0.20 13.19
C TRP A 567 -26.72 -1.00 11.93
N LEU A 568 -25.61 -1.73 11.81
CA LEU A 568 -25.36 -2.61 10.66
C LEU A 568 -26.41 -3.73 10.58
N ALA A 569 -26.82 -4.30 11.73
CA ALA A 569 -27.91 -5.27 11.80
C ALA A 569 -29.24 -4.66 11.31
N GLU A 570 -29.54 -3.44 11.74
CA GLU A 570 -30.76 -2.73 11.37
C GLU A 570 -30.76 -2.30 9.89
N LEU A 571 -29.62 -1.82 9.38
CA LEU A 571 -29.44 -1.50 7.96
C LEU A 571 -29.61 -2.76 7.11
N GLN A 572 -29.09 -3.91 7.58
CA GLN A 572 -29.26 -5.19 6.89
C GLN A 572 -30.74 -5.60 6.84
N ARG A 573 -31.52 -5.31 7.89
CA ARG A 573 -32.97 -5.58 7.92
C ARG A 573 -33.75 -4.77 6.88
N ILE A 574 -33.39 -3.51 6.66
CA ILE A 574 -34.17 -2.58 5.83
C ILE A 574 -33.73 -2.50 4.37
N VAL A 575 -32.49 -2.86 4.04
CA VAL A 575 -31.98 -2.96 2.65
C VAL A 575 -32.51 -4.26 2.04
N ILE A 576 -33.06 -4.32 0.82
CA ILE A 576 -33.49 -5.59 0.20
C ILE A 576 -32.33 -6.58 -0.03
N PRO A 577 -32.55 -7.90 -0.12
CA PRO A 577 -31.49 -8.83 -0.54
C PRO A 577 -30.89 -8.42 -1.90
N GLY A 578 -29.57 -8.35 -2.00
CA GLY A 578 -28.85 -7.82 -3.17
C GLY A 578 -28.83 -6.30 -3.31
N GLY A 579 -29.52 -5.56 -2.43
CA GLY A 579 -29.51 -4.09 -2.37
C GLY A 579 -28.15 -3.54 -1.95
N LEU A 580 -27.89 -2.28 -2.32
CA LEU A 580 -26.61 -1.60 -2.07
C LEU A 580 -26.69 -0.69 -0.85
N LEU A 581 -25.60 -0.64 -0.09
CA LEU A 581 -25.39 0.27 1.02
C LEU A 581 -24.04 0.99 0.79
N LEU A 582 -24.07 2.32 0.69
CA LEU A 582 -22.92 3.18 0.46
C LEU A 582 -22.63 4.00 1.71
N MET A 583 -21.53 3.70 2.39
CA MET A 583 -21.19 4.30 3.68
C MET A 583 -19.86 5.03 3.61
N SER A 584 -19.75 6.25 4.14
CA SER A 584 -18.44 6.90 4.21
C SER A 584 -17.67 6.61 5.50
N VAL A 585 -16.35 6.58 5.35
CA VAL A 585 -15.38 6.50 6.45
C VAL A 585 -14.29 7.56 6.26
N ASN A 586 -13.53 7.84 7.32
CA ASN A 586 -12.41 8.78 7.22
C ASN A 586 -11.32 8.21 6.29
N GLY A 587 -11.18 8.82 5.13
CA GLY A 587 -10.13 8.50 4.17
C GLY A 587 -8.82 9.24 4.40
N ARG A 588 -7.77 8.85 3.69
CA ARG A 588 -6.46 9.55 3.73
C ARG A 588 -6.60 11.04 3.45
N ALA A 589 -7.45 11.40 2.49
CA ALA A 589 -7.66 12.76 2.07
C ALA A 589 -8.26 13.64 3.19
N GLN A 590 -9.27 13.13 3.91
CA GLN A 590 -9.81 13.81 5.09
C GLN A 590 -8.80 13.84 6.25
N LYS A 591 -8.09 12.74 6.50
CA LYS A 591 -7.06 12.66 7.56
C LYS A 591 -5.95 13.70 7.35
N ALA A 592 -5.53 13.93 6.10
CA ALA A 592 -4.56 14.99 5.76
C ALA A 592 -5.10 16.38 6.10
N LEU A 593 -6.34 16.68 5.70
CA LEU A 593 -6.98 17.97 5.99
C LEU A 593 -7.17 18.19 7.50
N TYR A 594 -7.48 17.13 8.24
CA TYR A 594 -7.69 17.18 9.70
C TYR A 594 -6.40 17.04 10.50
N ARG A 595 -5.25 16.89 9.82
CA ARG A 595 -3.93 16.81 10.44
C ARG A 595 -3.83 15.65 11.43
N THR A 596 -4.40 14.50 11.04
CA THR A 596 -4.29 13.27 11.83
C THR A 596 -2.83 12.92 12.05
N THR A 597 -2.46 12.70 13.32
CA THR A 597 -1.07 12.44 13.67
C THR A 597 -0.66 11.01 13.32
N THR A 598 0.64 10.77 13.21
CA THR A 598 1.17 9.44 12.95
C THR A 598 0.81 8.44 14.05
N ASP A 599 0.78 8.86 15.32
CA ASP A 599 0.32 8.01 16.42
C ASP A 599 -1.15 7.62 16.29
N GLN A 600 -2.00 8.54 15.84
CA GLN A 600 -3.42 8.27 15.59
C GLN A 600 -3.61 7.30 14.42
N LEU A 601 -2.87 7.46 13.32
CA LEU A 601 -2.89 6.53 12.18
C LEU A 601 -2.42 5.13 12.62
N GLN A 602 -1.34 5.05 13.39
CA GLN A 602 -0.84 3.77 13.91
C GLN A 602 -1.83 3.12 14.88
N ALA A 603 -2.46 3.90 15.76
CA ALA A 603 -3.49 3.40 16.67
C ALA A 603 -4.71 2.86 15.90
N GLU A 604 -5.17 3.60 14.89
CA GLU A 604 -6.25 3.16 14.00
C GLU A 604 -5.91 1.82 13.32
N GLN A 605 -4.70 1.67 12.77
CA GLN A 605 -4.28 0.42 12.13
C GLN A 605 -4.17 -0.74 13.15
N ARG A 606 -3.72 -0.49 14.38
CA ARG A 606 -3.59 -1.52 15.42
C ARG A 606 -4.92 -1.97 16.02
N HIS A 607 -5.85 -1.03 16.22
CA HIS A 607 -7.09 -1.26 16.95
C HIS A 607 -8.31 -1.36 16.04
N GLY A 608 -8.18 -0.98 14.77
CA GLY A 608 -9.23 -1.01 13.77
C GLY A 608 -10.21 0.16 13.88
N ILE A 609 -10.71 0.43 15.08
CA ILE A 609 -11.55 1.57 15.39
C ILE A 609 -10.97 2.33 16.57
N VAL A 610 -10.79 3.64 16.44
CA VAL A 610 -10.22 4.49 17.50
C VAL A 610 -10.98 5.80 17.63
N PRO A 611 -11.11 6.36 18.84
CA PRO A 611 -11.61 7.72 19.01
C PRO A 611 -10.73 8.70 18.25
N GLN A 612 -11.35 9.53 17.42
CA GLN A 612 -10.74 10.71 16.86
C GLN A 612 -10.71 11.76 17.97
N GLY A 613 -9.52 12.03 18.54
CA GLY A 613 -9.36 13.09 19.52
C GLY A 613 -9.94 14.40 18.96
N LEU A 614 -10.75 15.11 19.77
CA LEU A 614 -11.30 16.41 19.40
C LEU A 614 -10.16 17.35 18.95
N PRO A 615 -10.41 18.29 18.02
CA PRO A 615 -9.41 19.29 17.66
C PRO A 615 -8.85 19.97 18.92
N CYS A 616 -7.58 20.37 18.90
CA CYS A 616 -6.88 21.09 19.97
C CYS A 616 -7.45 22.51 20.25
N ASP A 617 -8.71 22.77 19.94
CA ASP A 617 -9.38 24.04 20.18
C ASP A 617 -10.47 23.85 21.26
N PRO A 618 -10.18 24.23 22.52
CA PRO A 618 -11.11 24.06 23.65
C PRO A 618 -12.45 24.80 23.46
N GLU A 619 -12.51 25.81 22.59
CA GLU A 619 -13.72 26.63 22.37
C GLU A 619 -14.74 25.97 21.42
N ALA A 620 -14.35 24.97 20.62
CA ALA A 620 -15.26 24.24 19.72
C ALA A 620 -16.01 23.08 20.42
N ALA A 621 -15.73 22.85 21.70
CA ALA A 621 -16.32 21.79 22.50
C ALA A 621 -17.66 22.22 23.13
N ASP A 622 -18.63 22.64 22.30
CA ASP A 622 -19.97 22.94 22.78
C ASP A 622 -20.90 21.70 22.76
N ILE A 623 -21.91 21.76 23.61
CA ILE A 623 -22.64 20.69 24.34
C ILE A 623 -23.27 19.55 23.48
N ALA A 624 -23.28 19.65 22.15
CA ALA A 624 -23.75 18.58 21.25
C ALA A 624 -22.77 17.40 21.10
N ASN A 625 -21.51 17.56 21.52
CA ASN A 625 -20.46 16.56 21.38
C ASN A 625 -20.40 15.49 22.48
N SER A 626 -21.27 15.53 23.50
CA SER A 626 -21.26 14.54 24.59
C SER A 626 -21.93 13.19 24.27
N LEU A 627 -22.70 13.10 23.17
CA LEU A 627 -23.50 11.92 22.81
C LEU A 627 -22.93 11.09 21.65
N TYR A 628 -21.82 11.52 21.06
CA TYR A 628 -21.31 10.89 19.84
C TYR A 628 -19.82 10.61 19.97
N ALA A 629 -19.44 9.37 19.70
CA ALA A 629 -18.05 9.00 19.57
C ALA A 629 -17.59 9.42 18.16
N ASN A 630 -16.77 10.46 18.04
CA ASN A 630 -16.02 10.65 16.81
C ASN A 630 -14.97 9.54 16.73
N VAL A 631 -15.09 8.64 15.75
CA VAL A 631 -14.17 7.51 15.58
C VAL A 631 -13.62 7.47 14.16
N MET A 632 -12.37 7.00 14.04
CA MET A 632 -11.75 6.65 12.77
C MET A 632 -11.72 5.14 12.62
N HIS A 633 -11.78 4.68 11.38
CA HIS A 633 -11.73 3.27 11.02
C HIS A 633 -10.54 3.01 10.10
N SER A 634 -9.82 1.92 10.35
CA SER A 634 -8.94 1.33 9.35
C SER A 634 -9.80 0.63 8.28
N HIS A 635 -9.29 0.59 7.04
CA HIS A 635 -9.96 -0.16 5.98
C HIS A 635 -10.07 -1.65 6.32
N ASP A 636 -9.05 -2.24 6.95
CA ASP A 636 -9.07 -3.65 7.39
C ASP A 636 -10.16 -3.93 8.43
N TYR A 637 -10.41 -2.99 9.35
CA TYR A 637 -11.52 -3.10 10.29
C TYR A 637 -12.86 -3.09 9.59
N VAL A 638 -13.06 -2.19 8.62
CA VAL A 638 -14.29 -2.13 7.82
C VAL A 638 -14.48 -3.44 7.06
N LEU A 639 -13.45 -3.90 6.35
CA LEU A 639 -13.50 -5.12 5.54
C LEU A 639 -13.82 -6.36 6.40
N SER A 640 -13.27 -6.45 7.60
CA SER A 640 -13.48 -7.58 8.50
C SER A 640 -14.79 -7.49 9.30
N ARG A 641 -15.03 -6.37 9.99
CA ARG A 641 -16.17 -6.21 10.92
C ARG A 641 -17.47 -5.99 10.17
N TRP A 642 -17.52 -5.04 9.24
CA TRP A 642 -18.73 -4.79 8.46
C TRP A 642 -19.00 -5.94 7.48
N GLY A 643 -17.94 -6.64 7.08
CA GLY A 643 -18.00 -7.93 6.38
C GLY A 643 -18.77 -9.02 7.13
N GLY A 644 -18.99 -8.90 8.44
CA GLY A 644 -19.89 -9.79 9.18
C GLY A 644 -21.37 -9.63 8.77
N TRP A 645 -21.75 -8.43 8.33
CA TRP A 645 -23.14 -8.04 8.06
C TRP A 645 -23.45 -7.92 6.56
N PHE A 646 -22.52 -7.42 5.77
CA PHE A 646 -22.69 -7.21 4.33
C PHE A 646 -21.52 -7.81 3.54
N ASP A 647 -21.69 -8.01 2.25
CA ASP A 647 -20.55 -8.20 1.35
C ASP A 647 -19.91 -6.83 1.09
N VAL A 648 -18.68 -6.62 1.55
CA VAL A 648 -17.92 -5.41 1.25
C VAL A 648 -17.32 -5.56 -0.15
N LEU A 649 -17.81 -4.79 -1.11
CA LEU A 649 -17.45 -4.90 -2.52
C LEU A 649 -16.20 -4.09 -2.87
N ASP A 650 -16.08 -2.89 -2.32
CA ASP A 650 -14.95 -1.98 -2.60
C ASP A 650 -14.89 -0.85 -1.56
N ILE A 651 -13.74 -0.19 -1.45
CA ILE A 651 -13.58 1.08 -0.73
C ILE A 651 -12.96 2.07 -1.72
N ILE A 652 -13.73 3.06 -2.16
CA ILE A 652 -13.26 4.03 -3.15
C ILE A 652 -12.84 5.32 -2.47
N GLU A 653 -11.58 5.72 -2.64
CA GLU A 653 -11.04 6.88 -1.97
C GLU A 653 -11.61 8.20 -2.49
N ALA A 654 -11.85 9.15 -1.58
CA ALA A 654 -12.27 10.53 -1.89
C ALA A 654 -13.48 10.68 -2.86
N ILE A 655 -14.37 9.69 -2.95
CA ILE A 655 -15.58 9.79 -3.77
C ILE A 655 -16.62 10.68 -3.09
N ALA A 656 -16.76 10.56 -1.77
CA ALA A 656 -17.62 11.41 -0.95
C ALA A 656 -16.87 12.72 -0.60
N ALA A 657 -16.43 13.44 -1.64
CA ALA A 657 -15.55 14.59 -1.59
C ALA A 657 -14.17 14.30 -0.96
N ASN A 658 -14.03 14.41 0.36
CA ASN A 658 -12.78 14.10 1.07
C ASN A 658 -12.83 12.78 1.84
N GLN A 659 -14.00 12.13 1.91
CA GLN A 659 -14.19 10.85 2.58
C GLN A 659 -14.14 9.69 1.58
N ASP A 660 -13.71 8.54 2.06
CA ASP A 660 -13.74 7.30 1.29
C ASP A 660 -15.14 6.70 1.36
N LEU A 661 -15.57 6.03 0.29
CA LEU A 661 -16.88 5.40 0.19
C LEU A 661 -16.74 3.88 0.17
N VAL A 662 -17.29 3.24 1.21
CA VAL A 662 -17.41 1.80 1.34
C VAL A 662 -18.68 1.36 0.59
N ILE A 663 -18.52 0.45 -0.37
CA ILE A 663 -19.62 -0.14 -1.12
C ILE A 663 -19.95 -1.49 -0.52
N LEU A 664 -21.16 -1.64 0.01
CA LEU A 664 -21.65 -2.84 0.67
C LEU A 664 -22.85 -3.38 -0.11
N ARG A 665 -23.03 -4.70 -0.10
CA ARG A 665 -24.20 -5.37 -0.68
C ARG A 665 -24.81 -6.31 0.33
N ARG A 666 -26.14 -6.25 0.48
CA ARG A 666 -26.84 -7.22 1.33
C ARG A 666 -26.80 -8.59 0.69
N ARG A 667 -26.44 -9.61 1.47
CA ARG A 667 -26.47 -11.02 1.06
C ARG A 667 -27.89 -11.48 0.73
N HIS A 668 -27.98 -12.49 -0.14
CA HIS A 668 -29.26 -13.10 -0.53
C HIS A 668 -29.95 -13.84 0.62
#